data_AF-A0A7X4BCM5-F1
#
_entry.id   AF-A0A7X4BCM5-F1
#
_cell.length_a   1.000
_cell.length_b   1.000
_cell.length_c   1.000
_cell.angle_alpha   90.00
_cell.angle_beta   90.00
_cell.angle_gamma   90.00
#
_symmetry.space_group_name_H-M   'P 1'
#
loop_
_entity.id
_entity.type
_entity.pdbx_description
1 polymer ?
#
loop_
_entity_poly.entity_id
_entity_poly.type
_entity_poly.pdbx_seq_one_letter_code
_entity_poly.pdbx_strand_id
1 'polypeptide(L)'
;MSADSLGRVTELDLTGNGLDGQLPATLGDLVQATELRLGGNAELSGRLPGSLVNLSLRVLHYAGTDLCEPADDGFQEWINGIDSYNGTDVECPPFSDREILEVFYHSTGGPDWGDSENWLTDAPLDEWAGVDTNVDGEVTVLSLTRNNLSGRLPPETGDLSMLEVLNLWLNGMEGPVPPQLGRLSRLEYLDLSYNRFSGAIPVELWELANLEQLWLEANELSGPIPPELGSLPKLWRMVMYGNALTGTVPGELGGLGELKTLILNDNELTGLADEIGDLQSLEVLDVSGNSMSGPLPEQLGWLPQIQSLKLDRNDFSGAVPSSYGDIATLRDLSASGNEELSGPLPAALTDLSLRSLVFGDTEVCAPDTRTFQEWLHELPRAYVKSCGTGGGTPVYLTQAVQSIDHPVPLVVGDSALLRVFVTANSSTNEPLPEVRARFYLAGSLTHTANAARGTASIPTTVDEGRLDKSVNIVVPASVIQPGLEMVVDVDPDGEVPSSLGVRERIPASGRLELDVRDMPTLPLTIVPLLYEPDPDTAYAAQAEELTDDHELLHDTRTLLPVGDIDVEIHERVWTSTRDWWTMAGEVDALRVAEGGVGYYMGIIEIRGGIAYGIGSWTSISLLDAHVMAHELGHNMYLRHAPCGGAGGPDPSYPHVRGSSGAWGYDFAADRLVDPADEYDLMSYCGPAWVSDYHFTNATKRRLKEETENMAAAMAAWPTQALLLWGGVDPDGNIGLEPAFVVDAPPVLPANPGPYRITGRDGAGGSLFSVNFEMAEHLDGDGEAKGFVLALPVQPGWDALVSIVLEGPEGTVAVDRESGDPVTLLLDPTTGRARGFLRGDRVGGLPEPGLEALVSRGVPGGLN
;
A
#
# COMPACT_ATOMS: atom_id res chain seq x y z
N MET A 1 1.74 -47.59 40.93
CA MET A 1 2.61 -46.50 40.44
C MET A 1 3.99 -46.66 41.06
N SER A 2 5.03 -46.64 40.23
CA SER A 2 6.44 -46.64 40.64
C SER A 2 7.11 -45.35 40.12
N ALA A 3 8.14 -44.87 40.82
CA ALA A 3 8.88 -43.67 40.45
C ALA A 3 10.39 -43.87 40.58
N ASP A 4 11.16 -43.09 39.83
CA ASP A 4 12.62 -43.07 39.90
C ASP A 4 13.14 -42.37 41.18
N SER A 5 14.46 -42.29 41.32
CA SER A 5 15.11 -41.65 42.47
C SER A 5 14.85 -40.13 42.59
N LEU A 6 14.26 -39.51 41.56
CA LEU A 6 13.86 -38.10 41.52
C LEU A 6 12.35 -37.91 41.69
N GLY A 7 11.59 -39.00 41.91
CA GLY A 7 10.14 -38.97 42.10
C GLY A 7 9.33 -38.87 40.81
N ARG A 8 9.95 -39.10 39.65
CA ARG A 8 9.28 -39.08 38.35
C ARG A 8 8.67 -40.45 38.07
N VAL A 9 7.44 -40.49 37.58
CA VAL A 9 6.69 -41.74 37.34
C VAL A 9 7.41 -42.58 36.27
N THR A 10 7.74 -43.82 36.60
CA THR A 10 8.36 -44.80 35.69
C THR A 10 7.40 -45.91 35.29
N GLU A 11 6.46 -46.26 36.17
CA GLU A 11 5.46 -47.31 35.91
C GLU A 11 4.10 -46.84 36.41
N LEU A 12 3.10 -46.90 35.53
CA LEU A 12 1.73 -46.55 35.83
C LEU A 12 0.82 -47.75 35.55
N ASP A 13 0.47 -48.47 36.63
CA ASP A 13 -0.51 -49.56 36.58
C ASP A 13 -1.83 -49.10 37.21
N LEU A 14 -2.85 -49.03 36.36
CA LEU A 14 -4.23 -48.64 36.64
C LEU A 14 -5.22 -49.73 36.22
N THR A 15 -4.75 -50.97 36.08
CA THR A 15 -5.58 -52.11 35.63
C THR A 15 -6.77 -52.35 36.56
N GLY A 16 -7.98 -52.47 35.98
CA GLY A 16 -9.18 -52.96 36.67
C GLY A 16 -9.68 -52.08 37.83
N ASN A 17 -9.50 -50.77 37.74
CA ASN A 17 -9.89 -49.82 38.80
C ASN A 17 -11.24 -49.13 38.53
N GLY A 18 -11.96 -49.51 37.47
CA GLY A 18 -13.24 -48.91 37.11
C GLY A 18 -13.08 -47.49 36.54
N LEU A 19 -11.98 -47.25 35.82
CA LEU A 19 -11.79 -46.00 35.07
C LEU A 19 -12.77 -45.94 33.90
N ASP A 20 -13.31 -44.75 33.67
CA ASP A 20 -14.26 -44.41 32.62
C ASP A 20 -13.78 -43.18 31.82
N GLY A 21 -14.49 -42.86 30.75
CA GLY A 21 -14.21 -41.68 29.91
C GLY A 21 -13.03 -41.89 28.95
N GLN A 22 -12.40 -40.79 28.54
CA GLN A 22 -11.27 -40.78 27.60
C GLN A 22 -9.94 -40.55 28.32
N LEU A 23 -8.84 -40.96 27.68
CA LEU A 23 -7.49 -40.68 28.18
C LEU A 23 -7.09 -39.24 27.85
N PRO A 24 -6.54 -38.47 28.81
CA PRO A 24 -6.09 -37.11 28.55
C PRO A 24 -4.77 -37.10 27.76
N ALA A 25 -4.59 -36.10 26.86
CA ALA A 25 -3.35 -35.92 26.12
C ALA A 25 -2.11 -35.68 27.01
N THR A 26 -2.28 -35.13 28.22
CA THR A 26 -1.20 -34.89 29.19
C THR A 26 -0.55 -36.19 29.71
N LEU A 27 -1.11 -37.37 29.41
CA LEU A 27 -0.43 -38.63 29.72
C LEU A 27 0.92 -38.75 29.01
N GLY A 28 1.07 -38.11 27.85
CA GLY A 28 2.33 -38.02 27.10
C GLY A 28 3.43 -37.20 27.80
N ASP A 29 3.10 -36.41 28.81
CA ASP A 29 4.08 -35.60 29.56
C ASP A 29 4.89 -36.44 30.56
N LEU A 30 4.49 -37.70 30.77
CA LEU A 30 5.18 -38.65 31.65
C LEU A 30 6.44 -39.23 30.99
N VAL A 31 7.33 -38.37 30.47
CA VAL A 31 8.49 -38.74 29.63
C VAL A 31 9.51 -39.73 30.24
N GLN A 32 9.37 -40.10 31.52
CA GLN A 32 10.19 -41.12 32.18
C GLN A 32 9.45 -42.45 32.36
N ALA A 33 8.18 -42.53 31.98
CA ALA A 33 7.37 -43.73 32.04
C ALA A 33 7.87 -44.75 31.01
N THR A 34 8.06 -45.97 31.48
CA THR A 34 8.43 -47.14 30.67
C THR A 34 7.34 -48.21 30.68
N GLU A 35 6.39 -48.16 31.61
CA GLU A 35 5.24 -49.07 31.65
C GLU A 35 3.92 -48.30 31.86
N LEU A 36 2.94 -48.61 31.03
CA LEU A 36 1.56 -48.14 31.15
C LEU A 36 0.58 -49.32 31.04
N ARG A 37 -0.18 -49.56 32.11
CA ARG A 37 -1.19 -50.64 32.18
C ARG A 37 -2.54 -50.06 32.55
N LEU A 38 -3.49 -50.14 31.63
CA LEU A 38 -4.85 -49.61 31.70
C LEU A 38 -5.91 -50.71 31.56
N GLY A 39 -5.51 -51.97 31.39
CA GLY A 39 -6.41 -53.07 31.03
C GLY A 39 -7.53 -53.31 32.04
N GLY A 40 -8.63 -53.94 31.59
CA GLY A 40 -9.76 -54.31 32.43
C GLY A 40 -10.59 -53.15 32.96
N ASN A 41 -10.47 -51.95 32.38
CA ASN A 41 -11.34 -50.81 32.62
C ASN A 41 -12.37 -50.69 31.47
N ALA A 42 -13.49 -51.42 31.58
CA ALA A 42 -14.42 -51.61 30.48
C ALA A 42 -15.16 -50.33 30.01
N GLU A 43 -15.19 -49.26 30.83
CA GLU A 43 -15.84 -47.99 30.48
C GLU A 43 -14.84 -46.93 29.97
N LEU A 44 -13.54 -47.26 29.98
CA LEU A 44 -12.51 -46.42 29.38
C LEU A 44 -12.57 -46.59 27.86
N SER A 45 -12.80 -45.51 27.13
CA SER A 45 -13.15 -45.53 25.70
C SER A 45 -12.48 -44.38 24.94
N GLY A 46 -12.58 -44.41 23.61
CA GLY A 46 -12.01 -43.38 22.73
C GLY A 46 -10.63 -43.72 22.19
N ARG A 47 -10.05 -42.78 21.46
CA ARG A 47 -8.76 -42.98 20.78
C ARG A 47 -7.59 -42.85 21.77
N LEU A 48 -6.57 -43.70 21.65
CA LEU A 48 -5.32 -43.50 22.38
C LEU A 48 -4.72 -42.13 22.02
N PRO A 49 -4.33 -41.29 23.00
CA PRO A 49 -3.80 -39.96 22.72
C PRO A 49 -2.53 -40.01 21.88
N GLY A 50 -2.45 -39.21 20.81
CA GLY A 50 -1.28 -39.14 19.94
C GLY A 50 0.01 -38.77 20.69
N SER A 51 -0.09 -37.97 21.76
CA SER A 51 1.04 -37.58 22.63
C SER A 51 1.77 -38.75 23.28
N LEU A 52 1.19 -39.96 23.30
CA LEU A 52 1.86 -41.16 23.82
C LEU A 52 3.14 -41.49 23.04
N VAL A 53 3.27 -41.07 21.77
CA VAL A 53 4.50 -41.25 20.98
C VAL A 53 5.72 -40.57 21.60
N ASN A 54 5.53 -39.59 22.49
CA ASN A 54 6.62 -38.95 23.23
C ASN A 54 7.20 -39.84 24.34
N LEU A 55 6.54 -40.96 24.67
CA LEU A 55 6.96 -41.89 25.70
C LEU A 55 7.83 -43.01 25.14
N SER A 56 8.85 -43.42 25.88
CA SER A 56 9.68 -44.58 25.56
C SER A 56 9.17 -45.84 26.26
N LEU A 57 7.90 -46.20 26.02
CA LEU A 57 7.26 -47.34 26.67
C LEU A 57 7.87 -48.68 26.22
N ARG A 58 8.10 -49.56 27.19
CA ARG A 58 8.40 -50.99 26.97
C ARG A 58 7.19 -51.87 27.19
N VAL A 59 6.23 -51.41 27.99
CA VAL A 59 4.98 -52.13 28.28
C VAL A 59 3.79 -51.21 28.07
N LEU A 60 2.85 -51.64 27.21
CA LEU A 60 1.56 -50.96 27.00
C LEU A 60 0.45 -52.00 26.97
N HIS A 61 -0.32 -52.10 28.06
CA HIS A 61 -1.43 -53.05 28.19
C HIS A 61 -2.73 -52.30 28.45
N TYR A 62 -3.68 -52.38 27.54
CA TYR A 62 -5.00 -51.75 27.69
C TYR A 62 -6.15 -52.65 27.21
N ALA A 63 -5.89 -53.94 26.97
CA ALA A 63 -6.92 -54.94 26.69
C ALA A 63 -8.05 -54.96 27.73
N GLY A 64 -9.29 -55.17 27.26
CA GLY A 64 -10.49 -55.12 28.12
C GLY A 64 -10.94 -53.70 28.46
N THR A 65 -10.59 -52.74 27.61
CA THR A 65 -11.14 -51.37 27.51
C THR A 65 -11.84 -51.24 26.14
N ASP A 66 -12.55 -50.13 25.92
CA ASP A 66 -13.10 -49.72 24.62
C ASP A 66 -12.21 -48.67 23.93
N LEU A 67 -10.92 -48.61 24.30
CA LEU A 67 -9.93 -47.76 23.63
C LEU A 67 -9.59 -48.31 22.25
N CYS A 68 -9.25 -47.45 21.31
CA CYS A 68 -8.84 -47.82 19.95
C CYS A 68 -7.50 -47.17 19.55
N GLU A 69 -6.82 -47.76 18.59
CA GLU A 69 -5.53 -47.30 18.08
C GLU A 69 -5.68 -46.29 16.92
N PRO A 70 -5.05 -45.10 16.98
CA PRO A 70 -4.92 -44.22 15.83
C PRO A 70 -4.33 -44.93 14.61
N ALA A 71 -4.93 -44.72 13.45
CA ALA A 71 -4.44 -45.26 12.18
C ALA A 71 -3.26 -44.47 11.56
N ASP A 72 -2.73 -43.45 12.27
CA ASP A 72 -1.58 -42.66 11.83
C ASP A 72 -0.31 -43.53 11.72
N ASP A 73 0.43 -43.38 10.62
CA ASP A 73 1.63 -44.19 10.33
C ASP A 73 2.71 -44.03 11.41
N GLY A 74 2.89 -42.81 11.94
CA GLY A 74 3.86 -42.54 13.00
C GLY A 74 3.46 -43.18 14.32
N PHE A 75 2.18 -43.12 14.67
CA PHE A 75 1.64 -43.78 15.86
C PHE A 75 1.73 -45.31 15.78
N GLN A 76 1.43 -45.86 14.60
CA GLN A 76 1.54 -47.30 14.33
C GLN A 76 3.00 -47.77 14.36
N GLU A 77 3.94 -46.99 13.82
CA GLU A 77 5.37 -47.29 13.94
C GLU A 77 5.82 -47.29 15.42
N TRP A 78 5.38 -46.32 16.21
CA TRP A 78 5.67 -46.24 17.64
C TRP A 78 5.13 -47.44 18.42
N ILE A 79 3.85 -47.83 18.22
CA ILE A 79 3.23 -49.00 18.86
C ILE A 79 4.01 -50.29 18.53
N ASN A 80 4.41 -50.45 17.26
CA ASN A 80 5.15 -51.62 16.80
C ASN A 80 6.54 -51.75 17.47
N GLY A 81 7.06 -50.66 18.05
CA GLY A 81 8.31 -50.62 18.81
C GLY A 81 8.22 -51.10 20.27
N ILE A 82 7.02 -51.38 20.80
CA ILE A 82 6.81 -51.70 22.22
C ILE A 82 7.05 -53.19 22.52
N ASP A 83 7.96 -53.49 23.46
CA ASP A 83 8.39 -54.87 23.79
C ASP A 83 7.25 -55.79 24.28
N SER A 84 6.35 -55.28 25.12
CA SER A 84 5.21 -56.02 25.67
C SER A 84 3.90 -55.26 25.44
N TYR A 85 3.19 -55.68 24.41
CA TYR A 85 1.97 -55.04 23.93
C TYR A 85 0.73 -55.92 24.17
N ASN A 86 -0.36 -55.32 24.65
CA ASN A 86 -1.65 -56.00 24.76
C ASN A 86 -2.80 -54.97 24.61
N GLY A 87 -3.23 -54.75 23.37
CA GLY A 87 -4.26 -53.78 23.01
C GLY A 87 -5.67 -54.34 22.88
N THR A 88 -6.49 -53.70 22.05
CA THR A 88 -7.89 -54.07 21.75
C THR A 88 -8.04 -54.31 20.24
N ASP A 89 -9.12 -55.00 19.83
CA ASP A 89 -9.48 -55.14 18.40
C ASP A 89 -10.51 -54.07 17.97
N VAL A 90 -10.59 -52.95 18.69
CA VAL A 90 -11.57 -51.88 18.42
C VAL A 90 -11.03 -51.00 17.29
N GLU A 91 -11.72 -50.96 16.16
CA GLU A 91 -11.40 -50.04 15.06
C GLU A 91 -11.71 -48.59 15.49
N CYS A 92 -10.75 -47.68 15.31
CA CYS A 92 -10.99 -46.27 15.59
C CYS A 92 -11.92 -45.64 14.53
N PRO A 93 -12.96 -44.90 14.94
CA PRO A 93 -13.71 -44.08 14.00
C PRO A 93 -12.79 -43.00 13.40
N PRO A 94 -13.07 -42.50 12.17
CA PRO A 94 -12.41 -41.30 11.66
C PRO A 94 -12.60 -40.15 12.65
N PHE A 95 -11.62 -39.24 12.71
CA PHE A 95 -11.74 -38.07 13.57
C PHE A 95 -13.02 -37.31 13.21
N SER A 96 -13.80 -36.97 14.23
CA SER A 96 -14.84 -35.95 14.07
C SER A 96 -14.18 -34.59 13.88
N ASP A 97 -14.85 -33.66 13.20
CA ASP A 97 -14.33 -32.31 12.99
C ASP A 97 -13.95 -31.62 14.31
N ARG A 98 -14.72 -31.86 15.38
CA ARG A 98 -14.39 -31.38 16.72
C ARG A 98 -13.02 -31.89 17.19
N GLU A 99 -12.77 -33.19 17.09
CA GLU A 99 -11.47 -33.75 17.52
C GLU A 99 -10.32 -33.21 16.66
N ILE A 100 -10.56 -32.97 15.36
CA ILE A 100 -9.57 -32.33 14.47
C ILE A 100 -9.27 -30.91 14.96
N LEU A 101 -10.30 -30.13 15.27
CA LEU A 101 -10.15 -28.77 15.79
C LEU A 101 -9.49 -28.77 17.18
N GLU A 102 -9.77 -29.72 18.06
CA GLU A 102 -9.07 -29.84 19.35
C GLU A 102 -7.56 -30.12 19.16
N VAL A 103 -7.21 -31.00 18.22
CA VAL A 103 -5.81 -31.23 17.82
C VAL A 103 -5.20 -29.96 17.24
N PHE A 104 -5.93 -29.25 16.38
CA PHE A 104 -5.53 -27.95 15.83
C PHE A 104 -5.22 -26.94 16.94
N TYR A 105 -6.14 -26.73 17.88
CA TYR A 105 -5.95 -25.83 19.01
C TYR A 105 -4.69 -26.17 19.81
N HIS A 106 -4.48 -27.44 20.15
CA HIS A 106 -3.33 -27.85 20.94
C HIS A 106 -1.99 -27.75 20.19
N SER A 107 -1.98 -28.09 18.90
CA SER A 107 -0.78 -28.08 18.06
C SER A 107 -0.30 -26.68 17.68
N THR A 108 -1.19 -25.69 17.77
CA THR A 108 -0.93 -24.33 17.29
C THR A 108 -0.90 -23.27 18.38
N GLY A 109 -0.70 -23.70 19.63
CA GLY A 109 -0.52 -22.79 20.77
C GLY A 109 -1.80 -22.14 21.26
N GLY A 110 -2.94 -22.85 21.19
CA GLY A 110 -4.27 -22.39 21.58
C GLY A 110 -4.36 -21.46 22.80
N PRO A 111 -3.72 -21.78 23.95
CA PRO A 111 -3.75 -20.92 25.13
C PRO A 111 -3.20 -19.50 24.93
N ASP A 112 -2.39 -19.27 23.89
CA ASP A 112 -1.76 -18.00 23.54
C ASP A 112 -2.45 -17.30 22.35
N TRP A 113 -3.57 -17.85 21.85
CA TRP A 113 -4.35 -17.23 20.79
C TRP A 113 -4.99 -15.90 21.25
N GLY A 114 -5.22 -14.99 20.31
CA GLY A 114 -5.88 -13.72 20.58
C GLY A 114 -7.38 -13.86 20.87
N ASP A 115 -8.04 -14.67 20.05
CA ASP A 115 -9.43 -15.09 20.13
C ASP A 115 -9.50 -16.63 20.11
N SER A 116 -10.11 -17.16 21.15
CA SER A 116 -10.37 -18.60 21.34
C SER A 116 -11.76 -18.81 21.91
N GLU A 117 -12.71 -17.93 21.60
CA GLU A 117 -14.07 -18.02 22.12
C GLU A 117 -14.71 -19.37 21.78
N ASN A 118 -15.28 -20.02 22.80
CA ASN A 118 -15.92 -21.34 22.77
C ASN A 118 -15.03 -22.54 22.40
N TRP A 119 -13.75 -22.34 22.06
CA TRP A 119 -12.82 -23.43 21.81
C TRP A 119 -12.68 -24.33 23.04
N LEU A 120 -12.68 -25.65 22.81
CA LEU A 120 -12.65 -26.69 23.85
C LEU A 120 -13.87 -26.71 24.79
N THR A 121 -14.97 -26.03 24.44
CA THR A 121 -16.24 -26.08 25.20
C THR A 121 -17.25 -27.02 24.53
N ASP A 122 -18.35 -27.34 25.21
CA ASP A 122 -19.45 -28.15 24.66
C ASP A 122 -20.37 -27.38 23.68
N ALA A 123 -20.08 -26.11 23.38
CA ALA A 123 -20.84 -25.30 22.42
C ALA A 123 -20.78 -25.92 21.01
N PRO A 124 -21.84 -25.81 20.18
CA PRO A 124 -21.80 -26.16 18.75
C PRO A 124 -20.58 -25.58 18.03
N LEU A 125 -20.07 -26.27 17.00
CA LEU A 125 -18.83 -25.86 16.33
C LEU A 125 -18.98 -24.54 15.56
N ASP A 126 -20.17 -24.22 15.07
CA ASP A 126 -20.52 -22.93 14.45
C ASP A 126 -20.63 -21.77 15.46
N GLU A 127 -20.51 -22.04 16.76
CA GLU A 127 -20.33 -21.02 17.80
C GLU A 127 -18.85 -20.84 18.18
N TRP A 128 -17.92 -21.64 17.63
CA TRP A 128 -16.49 -21.49 17.90
C TRP A 128 -15.92 -20.34 17.07
N ALA A 129 -15.11 -19.49 17.70
CA ALA A 129 -14.50 -18.36 17.01
C ALA A 129 -13.75 -18.84 15.75
N GLY A 130 -14.14 -18.28 14.59
CA GLY A 130 -13.52 -18.59 13.31
C GLY A 130 -13.98 -19.88 12.64
N VAL A 131 -15.05 -20.53 13.10
CA VAL A 131 -15.54 -21.80 12.54
C VAL A 131 -16.99 -21.64 12.04
N ASP A 132 -17.23 -22.00 10.78
CA ASP A 132 -18.60 -22.20 10.27
C ASP A 132 -18.82 -23.67 9.92
N THR A 133 -20.08 -24.12 10.06
CA THR A 133 -20.49 -25.47 9.68
C THR A 133 -21.65 -25.46 8.69
N ASN A 134 -21.81 -26.57 7.97
CA ASN A 134 -23.02 -26.84 7.20
C ASN A 134 -24.21 -27.21 8.13
N VAL A 135 -25.36 -27.53 7.52
CA VAL A 135 -26.60 -27.89 8.25
C VAL A 135 -26.49 -29.17 9.09
N ASP A 136 -25.51 -30.03 8.82
CA ASP A 136 -25.25 -31.27 9.53
C ASP A 136 -24.16 -31.11 10.62
N GLY A 137 -23.62 -29.89 10.79
CA GLY A 137 -22.60 -29.57 11.80
C GLY A 137 -21.17 -29.93 11.39
N GLU A 138 -20.92 -30.19 10.10
CA GLU A 138 -19.58 -30.44 9.55
C GLU A 138 -18.94 -29.11 9.15
N VAL A 139 -17.65 -28.94 9.43
CA VAL A 139 -16.91 -27.68 9.26
C VAL A 139 -16.72 -27.36 7.77
N THR A 140 -17.18 -26.17 7.39
CA THR A 140 -17.06 -25.62 6.04
C THR A 140 -16.07 -24.45 5.97
N VAL A 141 -15.90 -23.72 7.08
CA VAL A 141 -14.95 -22.61 7.18
C VAL A 141 -14.11 -22.76 8.43
N LEU A 142 -12.80 -22.59 8.29
CA LEU A 142 -11.86 -22.39 9.39
C LEU A 142 -11.03 -21.13 9.09
N SER A 143 -11.36 -20.02 9.75
CA SER A 143 -10.74 -18.71 9.57
C SER A 143 -10.21 -18.17 10.89
N LEU A 144 -8.89 -18.27 11.10
CA LEU A 144 -8.20 -17.89 12.33
C LEU A 144 -7.12 -16.84 12.04
N THR A 145 -7.50 -15.78 11.34
CA THR A 145 -6.58 -14.73 10.89
C THR A 145 -6.09 -13.86 12.05
N ARG A 146 -4.83 -13.42 12.02
CA ARG A 146 -4.27 -12.48 13.02
C ARG A 146 -4.45 -12.96 14.46
N ASN A 147 -4.42 -14.28 14.67
CA ASN A 147 -4.84 -14.89 15.92
C ASN A 147 -3.67 -15.43 16.77
N ASN A 148 -2.44 -15.07 16.40
CA ASN A 148 -1.21 -15.47 17.10
C ASN A 148 -1.00 -17.00 17.15
N LEU A 149 -1.49 -17.75 16.15
CA LEU A 149 -1.22 -19.17 16.03
C LEU A 149 0.29 -19.41 15.87
N SER A 150 0.81 -20.47 16.47
CA SER A 150 2.21 -20.88 16.37
C SER A 150 2.31 -22.37 16.05
N GLY A 151 3.51 -22.97 16.13
CA GLY A 151 3.67 -24.42 15.88
C GLY A 151 3.39 -24.82 14.44
N ARG A 152 3.10 -26.11 14.21
CA ARG A 152 2.91 -26.68 12.87
C ARG A 152 1.43 -26.87 12.56
N LEU A 153 1.03 -26.73 11.31
CA LEU A 153 -0.30 -27.11 10.84
C LEU A 153 -0.46 -28.64 10.95
N PRO A 154 -1.42 -29.16 11.73
CA PRO A 154 -1.56 -30.61 11.89
C PRO A 154 -2.07 -31.26 10.60
N PRO A 155 -1.50 -32.40 10.19
CA PRO A 155 -1.96 -33.16 9.02
C PRO A 155 -3.44 -33.53 9.05
N GLU A 156 -4.01 -33.74 10.24
CA GLU A 156 -5.42 -34.07 10.47
C GLU A 156 -6.38 -32.99 9.95
N THR A 157 -5.91 -31.74 9.78
CA THR A 157 -6.69 -30.68 9.13
C THR A 157 -7.17 -31.10 7.74
N GLY A 158 -6.40 -31.94 7.03
CA GLY A 158 -6.77 -32.49 5.72
C GLY A 158 -7.97 -33.44 5.74
N ASP A 159 -8.44 -33.87 6.91
CA ASP A 159 -9.58 -34.76 7.06
C ASP A 159 -10.92 -34.02 7.30
N LEU A 160 -10.92 -32.68 7.35
CA LEU A 160 -12.13 -31.83 7.36
C LEU A 160 -12.82 -31.87 5.99
N SER A 161 -13.52 -32.97 5.70
CA SER A 161 -13.96 -33.32 4.34
C SER A 161 -14.97 -32.35 3.68
N MET A 162 -15.60 -31.49 4.48
CA MET A 162 -16.55 -30.46 4.04
C MET A 162 -15.92 -29.07 3.94
N LEU A 163 -14.63 -28.91 4.24
CA LEU A 163 -13.97 -27.60 4.28
C LEU A 163 -13.90 -26.97 2.89
N GLU A 164 -14.42 -25.75 2.79
CA GLU A 164 -14.45 -24.89 1.60
C GLU A 164 -13.44 -23.74 1.75
N VAL A 165 -13.24 -23.24 2.97
CA VAL A 165 -12.35 -22.12 3.28
C VAL A 165 -11.40 -22.48 4.42
N LEU A 166 -10.10 -22.43 4.14
CA LEU A 166 -9.04 -22.45 5.16
C LEU A 166 -8.27 -21.14 5.11
N ASN A 167 -8.42 -20.30 6.13
CA ASN A 167 -7.75 -19.01 6.22
C ASN A 167 -6.96 -18.88 7.53
N LEU A 168 -5.63 -18.92 7.41
CA LEU A 168 -4.67 -18.83 8.51
C LEU A 168 -3.76 -17.60 8.36
N TRP A 169 -4.21 -16.60 7.60
CA TRP A 169 -3.45 -15.39 7.31
C TRP A 169 -2.92 -14.68 8.56
N LEU A 170 -1.66 -14.23 8.48
CA LEU A 170 -0.99 -13.39 9.48
C LEU A 170 -0.94 -14.08 10.85
N ASN A 171 -0.15 -15.15 10.92
CA ASN A 171 0.11 -15.89 12.15
C ASN A 171 1.62 -16.22 12.24
N GLY A 172 2.00 -17.01 13.24
CA GLY A 172 3.37 -17.46 13.47
C GLY A 172 3.60 -18.94 13.17
N MET A 173 2.77 -19.57 12.32
CA MET A 173 2.87 -21.00 12.03
C MET A 173 4.16 -21.34 11.28
N GLU A 174 4.76 -22.50 11.55
CA GLU A 174 6.07 -22.91 11.04
C GLU A 174 6.06 -24.36 10.49
N GLY A 175 7.15 -24.73 9.82
CA GLY A 175 7.33 -26.07 9.24
C GLY A 175 6.67 -26.25 7.87
N PRO A 176 6.65 -27.48 7.32
CA PRO A 176 6.11 -27.72 5.99
C PRO A 176 4.59 -27.69 5.95
N VAL A 177 4.05 -27.30 4.79
CA VAL A 177 2.62 -27.48 4.48
C VAL A 177 2.34 -28.99 4.39
N PRO A 178 1.37 -29.54 5.14
CA PRO A 178 1.09 -30.96 5.11
C PRO A 178 0.51 -31.39 3.75
N PRO A 179 1.02 -32.46 3.11
CA PRO A 179 0.45 -32.99 1.87
C PRO A 179 -1.01 -33.45 2.03
N GLN A 180 -1.43 -33.78 3.25
CA GLN A 180 -2.80 -34.20 3.58
C GLN A 180 -3.85 -33.15 3.25
N LEU A 181 -3.48 -31.86 3.19
CA LEU A 181 -4.40 -30.81 2.73
C LEU A 181 -4.93 -31.06 1.31
N GLY A 182 -4.21 -31.81 0.46
CA GLY A 182 -4.67 -32.22 -0.86
C GLY A 182 -5.95 -33.08 -0.84
N ARG A 183 -6.33 -33.63 0.32
CA ARG A 183 -7.56 -34.42 0.50
C ARG A 183 -8.82 -33.57 0.61
N LEU A 184 -8.69 -32.25 0.80
CA LEU A 184 -9.80 -31.32 0.99
C LEU A 184 -10.52 -31.03 -0.33
N SER A 185 -11.20 -32.04 -0.88
CA SER A 185 -11.77 -32.01 -2.23
C SER A 185 -12.81 -30.90 -2.50
N ARG A 186 -13.31 -30.23 -1.44
CA ARG A 186 -14.23 -29.09 -1.52
C ARG A 186 -13.55 -27.73 -1.34
N LEU A 187 -12.26 -27.68 -1.06
CA LEU A 187 -11.57 -26.44 -0.78
C LEU A 187 -11.60 -25.51 -1.99
N GLU A 188 -12.10 -24.30 -1.79
CA GLU A 188 -12.21 -23.22 -2.78
C GLU A 188 -11.21 -22.10 -2.46
N TYR A 189 -10.93 -21.85 -1.17
CA TYR A 189 -10.04 -20.81 -0.69
C TYR A 189 -9.00 -21.39 0.28
N LEU A 190 -7.72 -21.25 -0.08
CA LEU A 190 -6.59 -21.59 0.79
C LEU A 190 -5.70 -20.38 0.98
N ASP A 191 -5.60 -19.92 2.23
CA ASP A 191 -4.74 -18.82 2.63
C ASP A 191 -3.86 -19.19 3.81
N LEU A 192 -2.57 -19.33 3.52
CA LEU A 192 -1.50 -19.60 4.47
C LEU A 192 -0.50 -18.44 4.55
N SER A 193 -0.86 -17.28 3.99
CA SER A 193 0.05 -16.18 3.80
C SER A 193 0.46 -15.50 5.10
N TYR A 194 1.62 -14.81 5.09
CA TYR A 194 2.18 -14.13 6.27
C TYR A 194 2.36 -15.07 7.48
N ASN A 195 3.07 -16.18 7.25
CA ASN A 195 3.47 -17.15 8.27
C ASN A 195 4.97 -17.47 8.10
N ARG A 196 5.43 -18.59 8.67
CA ARG A 196 6.81 -19.11 8.53
C ARG A 196 6.79 -20.55 7.98
N PHE A 197 5.83 -20.87 7.11
CA PHE A 197 5.80 -22.17 6.44
C PHE A 197 7.06 -22.33 5.57
N SER A 198 7.68 -23.50 5.60
CA SER A 198 8.98 -23.75 4.95
C SER A 198 8.99 -25.04 4.14
N GLY A 199 10.01 -25.21 3.29
CA GLY A 199 10.14 -26.38 2.42
C GLY A 199 9.29 -26.29 1.15
N ALA A 200 9.18 -27.41 0.43
CA ALA A 200 8.48 -27.46 -0.86
C ALA A 200 6.97 -27.46 -0.72
N ILE A 201 6.28 -26.88 -1.70
CA ILE A 201 4.83 -26.95 -1.77
C ILE A 201 4.43 -28.38 -2.18
N PRO A 202 3.58 -29.07 -1.41
CA PRO A 202 3.21 -30.45 -1.70
C PRO A 202 2.51 -30.58 -3.05
N VAL A 203 2.86 -31.63 -3.81
CA VAL A 203 2.26 -31.91 -5.12
C VAL A 203 0.77 -32.28 -4.98
N GLU A 204 0.39 -32.79 -3.81
CA GLU A 204 -0.97 -33.20 -3.47
C GLU A 204 -1.95 -32.01 -3.44
N LEU A 205 -1.48 -30.77 -3.19
CA LEU A 205 -2.35 -29.58 -3.26
C LEU A 205 -2.92 -29.36 -4.67
N TRP A 206 -2.29 -29.94 -5.68
CA TRP A 206 -2.69 -29.77 -7.08
C TRP A 206 -3.78 -30.77 -7.49
N GLU A 207 -4.26 -31.58 -6.55
CA GLU A 207 -5.45 -32.43 -6.70
C GLU A 207 -6.76 -31.70 -6.31
N LEU A 208 -6.67 -30.50 -5.75
CA LEU A 208 -7.79 -29.69 -5.26
C LEU A 208 -8.60 -29.07 -6.41
N ALA A 209 -9.39 -29.88 -7.10
CA ALA A 209 -10.12 -29.50 -8.31
C ALA A 209 -11.13 -28.34 -8.14
N ASN A 210 -11.50 -27.99 -6.91
CA ASN A 210 -12.38 -26.86 -6.61
C ASN A 210 -11.64 -25.57 -6.22
N LEU A 211 -10.32 -25.61 -6.06
CA LEU A 211 -9.56 -24.46 -5.58
C LEU A 211 -9.64 -23.29 -6.56
N GLU A 212 -10.09 -22.15 -6.05
CA GLU A 212 -10.29 -20.91 -6.81
C GLU A 212 -9.22 -19.87 -6.48
N GLN A 213 -8.81 -19.81 -5.21
CA GLN A 213 -7.83 -18.85 -4.71
C GLN A 213 -6.76 -19.53 -3.85
N LEU A 214 -5.51 -19.24 -4.17
CA LEU A 214 -4.33 -19.74 -3.46
C LEU A 214 -3.43 -18.57 -3.03
N TRP A 215 -3.26 -18.43 -1.71
CA TRP A 215 -2.45 -17.38 -1.07
C TRP A 215 -1.37 -18.03 -0.20
N LEU A 216 -0.12 -17.90 -0.63
CA LEU A 216 1.06 -18.49 0.01
C LEU A 216 2.17 -17.46 0.24
N GLU A 217 1.91 -16.18 0.03
CA GLU A 217 2.91 -15.13 0.11
C GLU A 217 3.51 -14.94 1.51
N ALA A 218 4.69 -14.32 1.54
CA ALA A 218 5.39 -13.96 2.77
C ALA A 218 5.55 -15.15 3.72
N ASN A 219 6.21 -16.20 3.24
CA ASN A 219 6.58 -17.41 3.97
C ASN A 219 8.05 -17.76 3.67
N GLU A 220 8.51 -18.93 4.12
CA GLU A 220 9.84 -19.49 3.88
C GLU A 220 9.78 -20.69 2.90
N LEU A 221 8.77 -20.74 2.02
CA LEU A 221 8.57 -21.84 1.07
C LEU A 221 9.70 -21.84 0.04
N SER A 222 10.13 -23.02 -0.39
CA SER A 222 11.29 -23.22 -1.26
C SER A 222 11.07 -24.32 -2.30
N GLY A 223 12.04 -24.52 -3.20
CA GLY A 223 11.93 -25.51 -4.26
C GLY A 223 11.10 -25.02 -5.47
N PRO A 224 10.90 -25.87 -6.48
CA PRO A 224 10.25 -25.46 -7.73
C PRO A 224 8.73 -25.40 -7.61
N ILE A 225 8.12 -24.54 -8.43
CA ILE A 225 6.68 -24.59 -8.71
C ILE A 225 6.40 -25.88 -9.50
N PRO A 226 5.57 -26.82 -9.00
CA PRO A 226 5.33 -28.10 -9.68
C PRO A 226 4.46 -27.92 -10.95
N PRO A 227 4.79 -28.61 -12.06
CA PRO A 227 3.99 -28.57 -13.29
C PRO A 227 2.52 -28.96 -13.12
N GLU A 228 2.22 -29.86 -12.19
CA GLU A 228 0.88 -30.38 -11.93
C GLU A 228 -0.11 -29.28 -11.52
N LEU A 229 0.39 -28.17 -10.95
CA LEU A 229 -0.40 -26.98 -10.61
C LEU A 229 -1.19 -26.44 -11.81
N GLY A 230 -0.66 -26.61 -13.03
CA GLY A 230 -1.31 -26.20 -14.28
C GLY A 230 -2.63 -26.92 -14.61
N SER A 231 -3.02 -27.92 -13.81
CA SER A 231 -4.23 -28.73 -14.02
C SER A 231 -5.44 -28.29 -13.19
N LEU A 232 -5.33 -27.23 -12.37
CA LEU A 232 -6.43 -26.76 -11.52
C LEU A 232 -7.47 -25.97 -12.33
N PRO A 233 -8.68 -26.50 -12.55
CA PRO A 233 -9.59 -25.97 -13.57
C PRO A 233 -10.31 -24.68 -13.16
N LYS A 234 -10.37 -24.35 -11.87
CA LYS A 234 -11.09 -23.19 -11.34
C LYS A 234 -10.18 -22.09 -10.78
N LEU A 235 -8.87 -22.34 -10.74
CA LEU A 235 -7.95 -21.42 -10.09
C LEU A 235 -7.88 -20.11 -10.87
N TRP A 236 -8.41 -19.03 -10.27
CA TRP A 236 -8.41 -17.71 -10.89
C TRP A 236 -7.43 -16.74 -10.24
N ARG A 237 -6.96 -17.03 -9.01
CA ARG A 237 -6.00 -16.20 -8.28
C ARG A 237 -4.91 -17.04 -7.62
N MET A 238 -3.66 -16.69 -7.92
CA MET A 238 -2.47 -17.30 -7.33
C MET A 238 -1.49 -16.22 -6.88
N VAL A 239 -1.21 -16.18 -5.57
CA VAL A 239 -0.32 -15.19 -4.94
C VAL A 239 0.71 -15.93 -4.10
N MET A 240 1.99 -15.80 -4.46
CA MET A 240 3.09 -16.58 -3.86
C MET A 240 4.37 -15.75 -3.67
N TYR A 241 4.25 -14.43 -3.61
CA TYR A 241 5.41 -13.55 -3.50
C TYR A 241 6.14 -13.66 -2.16
N GLY A 242 7.39 -13.20 -2.10
CA GLY A 242 8.13 -13.12 -0.83
C GLY A 242 8.37 -14.50 -0.22
N ASN A 243 8.87 -15.43 -1.04
CA ASN A 243 9.28 -16.78 -0.65
C ASN A 243 10.69 -17.07 -1.24
N ALA A 244 11.16 -18.31 -1.15
CA ALA A 244 12.41 -18.78 -1.74
C ALA A 244 12.16 -19.82 -2.86
N LEU A 245 11.10 -19.63 -3.66
CA LEU A 245 10.77 -20.54 -4.77
C LEU A 245 11.82 -20.43 -5.88
N THR A 246 12.21 -21.58 -6.46
CA THR A 246 13.34 -21.69 -7.37
C THR A 246 12.95 -22.29 -8.73
N GLY A 247 13.87 -22.23 -9.70
CA GLY A 247 13.69 -22.86 -11.01
C GLY A 247 12.82 -22.04 -11.96
N THR A 248 12.44 -22.65 -13.08
CA THR A 248 11.65 -21.99 -14.13
C THR A 248 10.16 -22.11 -13.83
N VAL A 249 9.38 -21.05 -14.08
CA VAL A 249 7.92 -21.11 -14.07
C VAL A 249 7.46 -22.14 -15.12
N PRO A 250 6.78 -23.24 -14.73
CA PRO A 250 6.49 -24.33 -15.65
C PRO A 250 5.48 -23.91 -16.72
N GLY A 251 5.72 -24.35 -17.97
CA GLY A 251 4.83 -24.03 -19.10
C GLY A 251 3.43 -24.63 -18.95
N GLU A 252 3.30 -25.69 -18.15
CA GLU A 252 2.03 -26.31 -17.79
C GLU A 252 1.04 -25.33 -17.13
N LEU A 253 1.53 -24.25 -16.49
CA LEU A 253 0.63 -23.20 -15.97
C LEU A 253 -0.19 -22.54 -17.08
N GLY A 254 0.26 -22.54 -18.34
CA GLY A 254 -0.52 -22.10 -19.50
C GLY A 254 -1.87 -22.83 -19.67
N GLY A 255 -2.04 -23.99 -19.01
CA GLY A 255 -3.31 -24.73 -18.96
C GLY A 255 -4.39 -24.13 -18.04
N LEU A 256 -4.05 -23.16 -17.19
CA LEU A 256 -4.98 -22.54 -16.24
C LEU A 256 -5.92 -21.53 -16.92
N GLY A 257 -6.96 -22.02 -17.57
CA GLY A 257 -7.86 -21.22 -18.39
C GLY A 257 -8.63 -20.10 -17.66
N GLU A 258 -8.82 -20.21 -16.35
CA GLU A 258 -9.53 -19.22 -15.52
C GLU A 258 -8.58 -18.25 -14.77
N LEU A 259 -7.26 -18.44 -14.87
CA LEU A 259 -6.28 -17.65 -14.10
C LEU A 259 -6.29 -16.19 -14.55
N LYS A 260 -6.63 -15.29 -13.63
CA LYS A 260 -6.65 -13.84 -13.82
C LYS A 260 -5.46 -13.14 -13.18
N THR A 261 -4.95 -13.68 -12.08
CA THR A 261 -3.88 -13.05 -11.30
C THR A 261 -2.81 -14.06 -10.97
N LEU A 262 -1.60 -13.81 -11.46
CA LEU A 262 -0.38 -14.57 -11.14
C LEU A 262 0.68 -13.63 -10.56
N ILE A 263 0.93 -13.75 -9.25
CA ILE A 263 1.87 -12.91 -8.51
C ILE A 263 2.96 -13.80 -7.90
N LEU A 264 4.17 -13.69 -8.43
CA LEU A 264 5.35 -14.51 -8.10
C LEU A 264 6.57 -13.65 -7.73
N ASN A 265 6.38 -12.34 -7.47
CA ASN A 265 7.49 -11.44 -7.22
C ASN A 265 8.30 -11.81 -5.95
N ASP A 266 9.54 -11.32 -5.87
CA ASP A 266 10.43 -11.50 -4.73
C ASP A 266 10.58 -12.98 -4.33
N ASN A 267 11.09 -13.77 -5.28
CA ASN A 267 11.44 -15.19 -5.17
C ASN A 267 12.83 -15.44 -5.80
N GLU A 268 13.23 -16.70 -5.99
CA GLU A 268 14.50 -17.11 -6.61
C GLU A 268 14.28 -17.81 -7.98
N LEU A 269 13.23 -17.43 -8.72
CA LEU A 269 12.88 -18.05 -10.00
C LEU A 269 13.87 -17.64 -11.10
N THR A 270 14.21 -18.57 -11.99
CA THR A 270 15.30 -18.41 -12.97
C THR A 270 14.85 -18.26 -14.42
N GLY A 271 13.56 -18.41 -14.71
CA GLY A 271 13.02 -18.22 -16.06
C GLY A 271 11.49 -18.25 -16.14
N LEU A 272 10.98 -17.75 -17.27
CA LEU A 272 9.56 -17.67 -17.59
C LEU A 272 9.29 -18.46 -18.88
N ALA A 273 8.40 -19.46 -18.82
CA ALA A 273 8.06 -20.27 -19.98
C ALA A 273 7.19 -19.50 -21.00
N ASP A 274 7.35 -19.83 -22.28
CA ASP A 274 6.61 -19.22 -23.39
C ASP A 274 5.10 -19.49 -23.29
N GLU A 275 4.72 -20.67 -22.80
CA GLU A 275 3.34 -21.14 -22.64
C GLU A 275 2.53 -20.30 -21.63
N ILE A 276 3.17 -19.45 -20.83
CA ILE A 276 2.47 -18.45 -20.03
C ILE A 276 1.63 -17.50 -20.91
N GLY A 277 2.03 -17.30 -22.17
CA GLY A 277 1.25 -16.59 -23.17
C GLY A 277 -0.10 -17.25 -23.55
N ASP A 278 -0.33 -18.50 -23.15
CA ASP A 278 -1.58 -19.22 -23.42
C ASP A 278 -2.69 -18.94 -22.38
N LEU A 279 -2.39 -18.22 -21.30
CA LEU A 279 -3.34 -17.89 -20.24
C LEU A 279 -4.42 -16.89 -20.69
N GLN A 280 -5.52 -17.40 -21.24
CA GLN A 280 -6.54 -16.58 -21.91
C GLN A 280 -7.27 -15.57 -21.02
N SER A 281 -7.28 -15.79 -19.70
CA SER A 281 -7.97 -14.95 -18.73
C SER A 281 -7.03 -14.04 -17.93
N LEU A 282 -5.71 -14.09 -18.17
CA LEU A 282 -4.74 -13.40 -17.33
C LEU A 282 -4.85 -11.89 -17.48
N GLU A 283 -5.05 -11.21 -16.35
CA GLU A 283 -5.16 -9.75 -16.24
C GLU A 283 -3.91 -9.13 -15.61
N VAL A 284 -3.28 -9.84 -14.67
CA VAL A 284 -2.09 -9.39 -13.93
C VAL A 284 -1.03 -10.48 -13.88
N LEU A 285 0.17 -10.14 -14.37
CA LEU A 285 1.40 -10.92 -14.19
C LEU A 285 2.44 -10.07 -13.47
N ASP A 286 2.88 -10.52 -12.30
CA ASP A 286 3.98 -9.92 -11.55
C ASP A 286 5.03 -10.97 -11.24
N VAL A 287 6.19 -10.87 -11.90
CA VAL A 287 7.35 -11.74 -11.70
C VAL A 287 8.57 -10.95 -11.23
N SER A 288 8.35 -9.72 -10.73
CA SER A 288 9.42 -8.81 -10.39
C SER A 288 10.31 -9.32 -9.25
N GLY A 289 11.58 -8.94 -9.19
CA GLY A 289 12.46 -9.32 -8.08
C GLY A 289 12.79 -10.82 -8.05
N ASN A 290 13.10 -11.40 -9.20
CA ASN A 290 13.57 -12.79 -9.33
C ASN A 290 14.95 -12.79 -10.02
N SER A 291 15.41 -13.94 -10.50
CA SER A 291 16.63 -14.09 -11.31
C SER A 291 16.30 -14.65 -12.70
N MET A 292 15.16 -14.22 -13.27
CA MET A 292 14.69 -14.72 -14.56
C MET A 292 15.58 -14.21 -15.68
N SER A 293 16.14 -15.12 -16.47
CA SER A 293 17.09 -14.79 -17.53
C SER A 293 16.59 -15.18 -18.93
N GLY A 294 17.23 -14.61 -19.95
CA GLY A 294 16.88 -14.84 -21.36
C GLY A 294 15.97 -13.75 -21.93
N PRO A 295 15.52 -13.89 -23.18
CA PRO A 295 14.66 -12.90 -23.81
C PRO A 295 13.25 -12.87 -23.20
N LEU A 296 12.61 -11.72 -23.26
CA LEU A 296 11.19 -11.59 -22.98
C LEU A 296 10.38 -12.44 -23.99
N PRO A 297 9.49 -13.35 -23.55
CA PRO A 297 8.70 -14.18 -24.46
C PRO A 297 7.77 -13.33 -25.34
N GLU A 298 7.77 -13.58 -26.65
CA GLU A 298 6.88 -12.87 -27.60
C GLU A 298 5.41 -13.23 -27.38
N GLN A 299 5.18 -14.41 -26.82
CA GLN A 299 3.87 -15.03 -26.55
C GLN A 299 3.08 -14.28 -25.49
N LEU A 300 3.73 -13.52 -24.60
CA LEU A 300 3.02 -12.59 -23.69
C LEU A 300 2.24 -11.53 -24.47
N GLY A 301 2.64 -11.24 -25.71
CA GLY A 301 1.91 -10.40 -26.66
C GLY A 301 0.56 -10.97 -27.13
N TRP A 302 0.25 -12.24 -26.82
CA TRP A 302 -0.97 -12.92 -27.25
C TRP A 302 -2.05 -12.98 -26.17
N LEU A 303 -1.72 -12.51 -24.96
CA LEU A 303 -2.64 -12.48 -23.83
C LEU A 303 -3.76 -11.47 -24.08
N PRO A 304 -5.02 -11.90 -24.26
CA PRO A 304 -6.07 -11.02 -24.75
C PRO A 304 -6.68 -10.12 -23.65
N GLN A 305 -6.44 -10.42 -22.38
CA GLN A 305 -7.01 -9.71 -21.22
C GLN A 305 -5.95 -9.03 -20.34
N ILE A 306 -4.66 -9.18 -20.64
CA ILE A 306 -3.59 -8.70 -19.74
C ILE A 306 -3.62 -7.18 -19.66
N GLN A 307 -3.56 -6.66 -18.44
CA GLN A 307 -3.60 -5.23 -18.12
C GLN A 307 -2.28 -4.78 -17.50
N SER A 308 -1.64 -5.65 -16.70
CA SER A 308 -0.40 -5.34 -15.99
C SER A 308 0.65 -6.42 -16.22
N LEU A 309 1.78 -6.02 -16.81
CA LEU A 309 2.99 -6.83 -16.96
C LEU A 309 4.12 -6.18 -16.15
N LYS A 310 4.52 -6.83 -15.05
CA LYS A 310 5.63 -6.39 -14.20
C LYS A 310 6.76 -7.41 -14.21
N LEU A 311 7.87 -6.98 -14.79
CA LEU A 311 9.04 -7.79 -15.13
C LEU A 311 10.32 -7.24 -14.46
N ASP A 312 10.17 -6.24 -13.59
CA ASP A 312 11.27 -5.48 -12.98
C ASP A 312 12.22 -6.37 -12.16
N ARG A 313 13.48 -5.96 -12.01
CA ARG A 313 14.50 -6.59 -11.17
C ARG A 313 14.65 -8.09 -11.48
N ASN A 314 15.07 -8.38 -12.69
CA ASN A 314 15.38 -9.72 -13.22
C ASN A 314 16.64 -9.64 -14.10
N ASP A 315 17.00 -10.74 -14.75
CA ASP A 315 18.14 -10.85 -15.66
C ASP A 315 17.68 -11.00 -17.14
N PHE A 316 16.51 -10.43 -17.50
CA PHE A 316 16.00 -10.51 -18.87
C PHE A 316 16.94 -9.75 -19.83
N SER A 317 17.04 -10.24 -21.06
CA SER A 317 18.00 -9.72 -22.05
C SER A 317 17.40 -9.50 -23.44
N GLY A 318 18.08 -8.71 -24.26
CA GLY A 318 17.67 -8.45 -25.65
C GLY A 318 16.55 -7.40 -25.76
N ALA A 319 15.82 -7.42 -26.86
CA ALA A 319 14.85 -6.36 -27.19
C ALA A 319 13.44 -6.68 -26.67
N VAL A 320 12.68 -5.62 -26.37
CA VAL A 320 11.24 -5.73 -26.08
C VAL A 320 10.50 -6.22 -27.34
N PRO A 321 9.74 -7.32 -27.29
CA PRO A 321 9.03 -7.87 -28.45
C PRO A 321 8.01 -6.87 -29.02
N SER A 322 7.93 -6.78 -30.35
CA SER A 322 6.94 -5.91 -31.01
C SER A 322 5.49 -6.33 -30.77
N SER A 323 5.27 -7.62 -30.48
CA SER A 323 3.95 -8.18 -30.15
C SER A 323 3.33 -7.56 -28.89
N TYR A 324 4.12 -6.92 -28.02
CA TYR A 324 3.58 -6.25 -26.84
C TYR A 324 2.73 -5.03 -27.23
N GLY A 325 2.97 -4.46 -28.41
CA GLY A 325 2.11 -3.42 -29.00
C GLY A 325 0.74 -3.92 -29.46
N ASP A 326 0.54 -5.24 -29.58
CA ASP A 326 -0.75 -5.83 -29.99
C ASP A 326 -1.71 -6.03 -28.80
N ILE A 327 -1.23 -5.83 -27.57
CA ILE A 327 -1.98 -6.02 -26.34
C ILE A 327 -2.87 -4.80 -26.04
N ALA A 328 -4.01 -4.69 -26.71
CA ALA A 328 -4.91 -3.53 -26.58
C ALA A 328 -5.41 -3.25 -25.14
N THR A 329 -5.43 -4.27 -24.29
CA THR A 329 -5.82 -4.18 -22.87
C THR A 329 -4.72 -3.69 -21.95
N LEU A 330 -3.46 -3.71 -22.38
CA LEU A 330 -2.32 -3.37 -21.53
C LEU A 330 -2.42 -1.92 -21.03
N ARG A 331 -2.15 -1.74 -19.75
CA ARG A 331 -2.15 -0.45 -19.06
C ARG A 331 -0.81 -0.20 -18.38
N ASP A 332 -0.21 -1.23 -17.80
CA ASP A 332 1.03 -1.10 -17.05
C ASP A 332 2.07 -2.07 -17.60
N LEU A 333 3.20 -1.52 -18.05
CA LEU A 333 4.34 -2.29 -18.53
C LEU A 333 5.60 -1.79 -17.84
N SER A 334 6.22 -2.64 -17.02
CA SER A 334 7.46 -2.32 -16.32
C SER A 334 8.47 -3.47 -16.40
N ALA A 335 9.73 -3.12 -16.63
CA ALA A 335 10.84 -4.07 -16.75
C ALA A 335 12.17 -3.46 -16.30
N SER A 336 12.11 -2.55 -15.32
CA SER A 336 13.28 -1.83 -14.81
C SER A 336 14.27 -2.76 -14.13
N GLY A 337 15.55 -2.42 -14.06
CA GLY A 337 16.56 -3.24 -13.40
C GLY A 337 16.83 -4.58 -14.08
N ASN A 338 16.67 -4.63 -15.41
CA ASN A 338 17.12 -5.72 -16.27
C ASN A 338 18.25 -5.18 -17.17
N GLU A 339 19.48 -5.21 -16.68
CA GLU A 339 20.63 -4.53 -17.30
C GLU A 339 20.92 -4.97 -18.74
N GLU A 340 20.57 -6.22 -19.09
CA GLU A 340 20.81 -6.78 -20.43
C GLU A 340 19.65 -6.53 -21.43
N LEU A 341 18.50 -6.00 -20.97
CA LEU A 341 17.46 -5.52 -21.89
C LEU A 341 17.98 -4.31 -22.66
N SER A 342 17.85 -4.33 -23.98
CA SER A 342 18.48 -3.35 -24.86
C SER A 342 17.69 -3.04 -26.12
N GLY A 343 17.99 -1.88 -26.72
CA GLY A 343 17.45 -1.48 -28.01
C GLY A 343 16.20 -0.61 -27.91
N PRO A 344 15.68 -0.13 -29.06
CA PRO A 344 14.56 0.78 -29.08
C PRO A 344 13.25 0.07 -28.71
N LEU A 345 12.41 0.76 -27.92
CA LEU A 345 11.02 0.35 -27.72
C LEU A 345 10.27 0.24 -29.06
N PRO A 346 9.44 -0.81 -29.25
CA PRO A 346 8.68 -0.98 -30.49
C PRO A 346 7.71 0.18 -30.74
N ALA A 347 7.68 0.69 -31.98
CA ALA A 347 6.74 1.74 -32.37
C ALA A 347 5.27 1.33 -32.20
N ALA A 348 4.96 0.02 -32.25
CA ALA A 348 3.61 -0.49 -32.03
C ALA A 348 3.04 -0.16 -30.64
N LEU A 349 3.89 0.12 -29.64
CA LEU A 349 3.43 0.56 -28.32
C LEU A 349 2.65 1.88 -28.37
N THR A 350 2.87 2.73 -29.38
CA THR A 350 2.14 4.01 -29.51
C THR A 350 0.65 3.84 -29.81
N ASP A 351 0.22 2.64 -30.21
CA ASP A 351 -1.19 2.31 -30.44
C ASP A 351 -1.93 2.00 -29.13
N LEU A 352 -1.21 1.86 -28.00
CA LEU A 352 -1.74 1.52 -26.70
C LEU A 352 -2.09 2.74 -25.85
N SER A 353 -3.09 2.57 -24.97
CA SER A 353 -3.46 3.54 -23.93
C SER A 353 -2.87 3.14 -22.58
N LEU A 354 -1.54 3.23 -22.48
CA LEU A 354 -0.83 2.91 -21.24
C LEU A 354 -1.08 3.96 -20.15
N ARG A 355 -1.06 3.50 -18.90
CA ARG A 355 -0.99 4.32 -17.68
C ARG A 355 0.45 4.43 -17.19
N SER A 356 1.23 3.36 -17.34
CA SER A 356 2.62 3.27 -16.88
C SER A 356 3.50 2.56 -17.90
N LEU A 357 4.69 3.13 -18.18
CA LEU A 357 5.74 2.53 -19.00
C LEU A 357 7.11 2.79 -18.36
N VAL A 358 7.72 1.78 -17.74
CA VAL A 358 8.93 1.97 -16.92
C VAL A 358 10.02 0.95 -17.26
N PHE A 359 11.16 1.45 -17.73
CA PHE A 359 12.34 0.70 -18.17
C PHE A 359 13.63 1.31 -17.58
N GLY A 360 13.58 1.73 -16.31
CA GLY A 360 14.75 2.28 -15.62
C GLY A 360 15.86 1.23 -15.46
N ASP A 361 17.12 1.64 -15.34
CA ASP A 361 18.25 0.70 -15.18
C ASP A 361 18.29 -0.40 -16.26
N THR A 362 18.02 -0.03 -17.52
CA THR A 362 18.14 -0.90 -18.71
C THR A 362 18.88 -0.18 -19.84
N GLU A 363 19.26 -0.93 -20.88
CA GLU A 363 19.71 -0.38 -22.18
C GLU A 363 18.57 -0.19 -23.19
N VAL A 364 17.31 -0.35 -22.74
CA VAL A 364 16.12 -0.05 -23.55
C VAL A 364 15.96 1.46 -23.67
N CYS A 365 15.53 1.92 -24.83
CA CYS A 365 15.40 3.35 -25.09
C CYS A 365 14.15 3.72 -25.89
N ALA A 366 13.63 4.93 -25.65
CA ALA A 366 12.53 5.51 -26.41
C ALA A 366 13.01 6.07 -27.75
N PRO A 367 12.40 5.69 -28.89
CA PRO A 367 12.72 6.27 -30.19
C PRO A 367 12.53 7.80 -30.24
N ASP A 368 13.47 8.52 -30.85
CA ASP A 368 13.43 9.99 -30.99
C ASP A 368 12.43 10.49 -32.06
N THR A 369 11.54 9.61 -32.54
CA THR A 369 10.52 10.00 -33.50
C THR A 369 9.48 10.89 -32.80
N ARG A 370 9.06 11.96 -33.48
CA ARG A 370 8.08 12.91 -32.95
C ARG A 370 6.83 12.22 -32.39
N THR A 371 6.25 11.27 -33.13
CA THR A 371 5.05 10.54 -32.70
C THR A 371 5.26 9.78 -31.40
N PHE A 372 6.39 9.10 -31.25
CA PHE A 372 6.69 8.33 -30.05
C PHE A 372 6.91 9.25 -28.85
N GLN A 373 7.65 10.35 -29.03
CA GLN A 373 7.89 11.32 -27.97
C GLN A 373 6.62 12.04 -27.53
N GLU A 374 5.75 12.42 -28.47
CA GLU A 374 4.42 12.97 -28.17
C GLU A 374 3.58 11.95 -27.38
N TRP A 375 3.51 10.69 -27.81
CA TRP A 375 2.80 9.64 -27.07
C TRP A 375 3.38 9.41 -25.66
N LEU A 376 4.70 9.32 -25.53
CA LEU A 376 5.40 9.10 -24.26
C LEU A 376 5.15 10.24 -23.26
N HIS A 377 5.10 11.48 -23.74
CA HIS A 377 4.82 12.66 -22.92
C HIS A 377 3.40 12.65 -22.34
N GLU A 378 2.42 12.12 -23.09
CA GLU A 378 1.02 12.00 -22.65
C GLU A 378 0.81 10.89 -21.60
N LEU A 379 1.76 9.96 -21.44
CA LEU A 379 1.64 8.91 -20.44
C LEU A 379 1.70 9.49 -19.02
N PRO A 380 0.75 9.10 -18.13
CA PRO A 380 0.77 9.55 -16.73
C PRO A 380 2.09 9.24 -16.03
N ARG A 381 2.60 8.02 -16.22
CA ARG A 381 3.89 7.56 -15.70
C ARG A 381 4.71 6.98 -16.84
N ALA A 382 5.89 7.55 -17.07
CA ALA A 382 6.81 7.05 -18.07
C ALA A 382 8.24 7.30 -17.61
N TYR A 383 9.07 6.26 -17.66
CA TYR A 383 10.47 6.35 -17.28
C TYR A 383 11.30 5.44 -18.17
N VAL A 384 11.87 6.02 -19.23
CA VAL A 384 12.71 5.33 -20.20
C VAL A 384 13.64 6.36 -20.84
N LYS A 385 14.92 6.02 -21.00
CA LYS A 385 15.91 6.94 -21.60
C LYS A 385 15.67 7.10 -23.09
N SER A 386 16.05 8.24 -23.68
CA SER A 386 15.97 8.42 -25.15
C SER A 386 17.06 7.61 -25.85
N CYS A 387 16.78 7.08 -27.05
CA CYS A 387 17.79 6.35 -27.83
C CYS A 387 19.00 7.21 -28.26
N GLY A 388 18.86 8.54 -28.21
CA GLY A 388 19.93 9.49 -28.53
C GLY A 388 20.96 9.73 -27.41
N THR A 389 20.79 9.14 -26.21
CA THR A 389 21.67 9.40 -25.05
C THR A 389 22.93 8.54 -24.97
N GLY A 390 23.19 7.63 -25.93
CA GLY A 390 24.37 6.74 -26.03
C GLY A 390 25.73 7.44 -26.26
N GLY A 391 25.88 8.65 -25.74
CA GLY A 391 27.04 9.54 -25.75
C GLY A 391 26.63 10.95 -25.31
N GLY A 392 25.75 11.05 -24.30
CA GLY A 392 24.93 12.19 -23.89
C GLY A 392 25.51 13.58 -24.13
N THR A 393 24.63 14.56 -24.40
CA THR A 393 25.02 15.97 -24.42
C THR A 393 25.82 16.25 -23.15
N PRO A 394 27.11 16.61 -23.23
CA PRO A 394 28.00 16.62 -22.07
C PRO A 394 27.81 17.90 -21.24
N VAL A 395 26.55 18.30 -21.06
CA VAL A 395 26.13 19.50 -20.37
C VAL A 395 24.69 19.36 -19.90
N TYR A 396 24.43 19.79 -18.67
CA TYR A 396 23.08 19.96 -18.14
C TYR A 396 23.03 21.08 -17.09
N LEU A 397 21.81 21.50 -16.73
CA LEU A 397 21.54 22.45 -15.66
C LEU A 397 20.74 21.75 -14.57
N THR A 398 21.24 21.73 -13.33
CA THR A 398 20.57 21.09 -12.19
C THR A 398 20.13 22.13 -11.15
N GLN A 399 18.92 21.97 -10.61
CA GLN A 399 18.36 22.79 -9.52
C GLN A 399 18.25 22.00 -8.21
N ALA A 400 17.84 20.73 -8.31
CA ALA A 400 17.72 19.83 -7.18
C ALA A 400 18.24 18.43 -7.54
N VAL A 401 17.56 17.77 -8.48
CA VAL A 401 17.91 16.45 -9.01
C VAL A 401 18.12 16.53 -10.51
N GLN A 402 19.04 15.73 -11.07
CA GLN A 402 19.13 15.51 -12.50
C GLN A 402 19.83 14.21 -12.87
N SER A 403 19.36 13.59 -13.95
CA SER A 403 19.99 12.47 -14.62
C SER A 403 20.27 12.82 -16.09
N ILE A 404 21.42 12.39 -16.61
CA ILE A 404 21.73 12.52 -18.06
C ILE A 404 20.77 11.68 -18.90
N ASP A 405 20.45 10.47 -18.42
CA ASP A 405 19.58 9.54 -19.13
C ASP A 405 18.10 9.89 -18.96
N HIS A 406 17.76 10.57 -17.87
CA HIS A 406 16.40 10.98 -17.51
C HIS A 406 16.38 12.45 -17.06
N PRO A 407 16.53 13.42 -17.99
CA PRO A 407 16.55 14.83 -17.63
C PRO A 407 15.21 15.26 -17.06
N VAL A 408 15.23 15.93 -15.91
CA VAL A 408 14.05 16.53 -15.29
C VAL A 408 13.85 17.98 -15.75
N PRO A 409 12.62 18.50 -15.75
CA PRO A 409 12.36 19.90 -16.07
C PRO A 409 12.95 20.86 -15.02
N LEU A 410 13.38 22.03 -15.46
CA LEU A 410 13.77 23.15 -14.59
C LEU A 410 12.53 23.92 -14.15
N VAL A 411 12.51 24.40 -12.91
CA VAL A 411 11.48 25.30 -12.36
C VAL A 411 11.88 26.76 -12.57
N VAL A 412 10.95 27.58 -13.04
CA VAL A 412 11.14 29.04 -13.19
C VAL A 412 11.38 29.68 -11.82
N GLY A 413 12.27 30.67 -11.76
CA GLY A 413 12.50 31.44 -10.53
C GLY A 413 13.62 30.88 -9.64
N ASP A 414 14.13 29.69 -9.95
CA ASP A 414 15.26 29.09 -9.24
C ASP A 414 16.57 29.18 -10.00
N SER A 415 17.67 29.36 -9.27
CA SER A 415 19.01 29.33 -9.85
C SER A 415 19.42 27.89 -10.15
N ALA A 416 20.16 27.67 -11.22
CA ALA A 416 20.58 26.34 -11.64
C ALA A 416 22.11 26.26 -11.79
N LEU A 417 22.69 25.10 -11.52
CA LEU A 417 24.10 24.82 -11.72
C LEU A 417 24.28 24.23 -13.11
N LEU A 418 24.86 24.99 -14.02
CA LEU A 418 25.32 24.49 -15.31
C LEU A 418 26.58 23.66 -15.08
N ARG A 419 26.53 22.37 -15.39
CA ARG A 419 27.68 21.46 -15.40
C ARG A 419 28.07 21.12 -16.83
N VAL A 420 29.32 21.36 -17.20
CA VAL A 420 29.87 21.07 -18.54
C VAL A 420 31.00 20.05 -18.41
N PHE A 421 30.80 18.87 -18.98
CA PHE A 421 31.71 17.74 -18.92
C PHE A 421 32.65 17.74 -20.13
N VAL A 422 33.84 18.29 -19.94
CA VAL A 422 34.86 18.32 -20.99
C VAL A 422 35.66 17.02 -20.96
N THR A 423 35.63 16.24 -22.03
CA THR A 423 36.42 15.00 -22.16
C THR A 423 37.44 15.09 -23.29
N ALA A 424 38.54 14.34 -23.15
CA ALA A 424 39.58 14.18 -24.16
C ALA A 424 39.69 12.73 -24.65
N ASN A 425 40.10 12.54 -25.90
CA ASN A 425 40.30 11.21 -26.50
C ASN A 425 41.47 10.42 -25.88
N SER A 426 42.35 11.08 -25.13
CA SER A 426 43.46 10.45 -24.43
C SER A 426 43.84 11.20 -23.16
N SER A 427 44.49 10.51 -22.22
CA SER A 427 44.92 11.08 -20.94
C SER A 427 45.82 12.29 -21.14
N THR A 428 45.57 13.37 -20.42
CA THR A 428 46.29 14.64 -20.54
C THR A 428 46.50 15.30 -19.18
N ASN A 429 47.51 16.16 -19.08
CA ASN A 429 47.69 17.07 -17.94
C ASN A 429 47.15 18.48 -18.24
N GLU A 430 46.57 18.69 -19.43
CA GLU A 430 45.88 19.94 -19.74
C GLU A 430 44.73 20.13 -18.76
N PRO A 431 44.62 21.29 -18.11
CA PRO A 431 43.52 21.58 -17.22
C PRO A 431 42.22 21.83 -18.00
N LEU A 432 41.07 21.68 -17.32
CA LEU A 432 39.75 22.03 -17.85
C LEU A 432 39.77 23.44 -18.47
N PRO A 433 39.32 23.61 -19.73
CA PRO A 433 39.42 24.88 -20.45
C PRO A 433 38.44 25.94 -19.92
N GLU A 434 38.61 27.18 -20.41
CA GLU A 434 37.55 28.18 -20.29
C GLU A 434 36.28 27.69 -20.99
N VAL A 435 35.12 27.98 -20.41
CA VAL A 435 33.82 27.67 -21.00
C VAL A 435 32.97 28.92 -21.02
N ARG A 436 32.30 29.16 -22.16
CA ARG A 436 31.35 30.25 -22.36
C ARG A 436 29.97 29.70 -22.70
N ALA A 437 29.03 29.88 -21.78
CA ALA A 437 27.62 29.55 -21.98
C ALA A 437 26.84 30.80 -22.40
N ARG A 438 26.04 30.68 -23.46
CA ARG A 438 25.21 31.74 -24.04
C ARG A 438 23.77 31.28 -24.04
N PHE A 439 22.90 32.07 -23.43
CA PHE A 439 21.49 31.76 -23.25
C PHE A 439 20.63 32.68 -24.11
N TYR A 440 19.61 32.09 -24.73
CA TYR A 440 18.73 32.75 -25.67
C TYR A 440 17.28 32.55 -25.29
N LEU A 441 16.45 33.57 -25.51
CA LEU A 441 14.99 33.50 -25.41
C LEU A 441 14.40 34.06 -26.70
N ALA A 442 13.48 33.32 -27.31
CA ALA A 442 12.83 33.69 -28.57
C ALA A 442 13.84 34.15 -29.66
N GLY A 443 14.96 33.43 -29.79
CA GLY A 443 16.00 33.76 -30.76
C GLY A 443 17.08 34.76 -30.30
N SER A 444 16.81 35.57 -29.27
CA SER A 444 17.67 36.68 -28.82
C SER A 444 18.58 36.29 -27.67
N LEU A 445 19.86 36.71 -27.71
CA LEU A 445 20.82 36.48 -26.62
C LEU A 445 20.43 37.32 -25.40
N THR A 446 20.15 36.67 -24.27
CA THR A 446 19.71 37.32 -23.03
C THR A 446 20.76 37.28 -21.93
N HIS A 447 21.58 36.22 -21.87
CA HIS A 447 22.60 36.08 -20.85
C HIS A 447 23.85 35.39 -21.40
N THR A 448 25.02 35.71 -20.82
CA THR A 448 26.29 35.04 -21.12
C THR A 448 27.01 34.81 -19.81
N ALA A 449 27.36 33.57 -19.54
CA ALA A 449 28.09 33.15 -18.36
C ALA A 449 29.43 32.54 -18.79
N ASN A 450 30.50 32.88 -18.08
CA ASN A 450 31.85 32.38 -18.38
C ASN A 450 32.42 31.71 -17.13
N ALA A 451 33.02 30.54 -17.30
CA ALA A 451 33.86 29.91 -16.29
C ALA A 451 35.31 30.00 -16.71
N ALA A 452 36.15 30.50 -15.81
CA ALA A 452 37.59 30.51 -16.00
C ALA A 452 38.17 29.09 -16.05
N ARG A 453 39.37 28.98 -16.60
CA ARG A 453 40.14 27.75 -16.68
C ARG A 453 40.27 27.08 -15.30
N GLY A 454 39.97 25.79 -15.23
CA GLY A 454 40.06 24.99 -14.01
C GLY A 454 41.49 24.59 -13.66
N THR A 455 41.68 23.90 -12.54
CA THR A 455 42.98 23.34 -12.12
C THR A 455 43.09 21.83 -12.33
N ALA A 456 41.96 21.13 -12.48
CA ALA A 456 41.92 19.69 -12.69
C ALA A 456 42.18 19.35 -14.16
N SER A 457 42.87 18.23 -14.40
CA SER A 457 43.13 17.71 -15.74
C SER A 457 41.85 17.24 -16.44
N ILE A 458 41.76 17.46 -17.75
CA ILE A 458 40.63 16.99 -18.58
C ILE A 458 40.55 15.45 -18.52
N PRO A 459 39.41 14.87 -18.09
CA PRO A 459 39.22 13.42 -18.04
C PRO A 459 39.00 12.80 -19.43
N THR A 460 39.14 11.47 -19.54
CA THR A 460 38.82 10.73 -20.78
C THR A 460 37.39 10.24 -20.86
N THR A 461 36.66 10.28 -19.74
CA THR A 461 35.27 9.87 -19.59
C THR A 461 34.53 10.90 -18.75
N VAL A 462 33.21 10.96 -18.89
CA VAL A 462 32.36 11.76 -18.00
C VAL A 462 32.43 11.18 -16.59
N ASP A 463 32.50 12.04 -15.58
CA ASP A 463 32.48 11.69 -14.16
C ASP A 463 31.53 12.67 -13.46
N GLU A 464 30.29 12.23 -13.26
CA GLU A 464 29.23 13.05 -12.67
C GLU A 464 29.40 13.22 -11.16
N GLY A 465 30.05 12.28 -10.48
CA GLY A 465 30.21 12.29 -9.02
C GLY A 465 31.22 13.31 -8.49
N ARG A 466 31.84 14.10 -9.36
CA ARG A 466 32.88 15.05 -8.98
C ARG A 466 32.74 16.42 -9.63
N LEU A 467 32.57 17.45 -8.81
CA LEU A 467 32.53 18.84 -9.27
C LEU A 467 33.85 19.28 -9.93
N ASP A 468 35.00 18.79 -9.46
CA ASP A 468 36.30 19.15 -10.06
C ASP A 468 36.59 18.43 -11.38
N LYS A 469 35.68 17.57 -11.86
CA LYS A 469 35.74 16.90 -13.17
C LYS A 469 34.82 17.52 -14.21
N SER A 470 34.07 18.55 -13.83
CA SER A 470 33.23 19.36 -14.72
C SER A 470 33.55 20.85 -14.57
N VAL A 471 33.23 21.63 -15.60
CA VAL A 471 33.21 23.09 -15.50
C VAL A 471 31.84 23.50 -15.01
N ASN A 472 31.76 24.17 -13.87
CA ASN A 472 30.49 24.48 -13.20
C ASN A 472 30.24 25.99 -13.17
N ILE A 473 29.03 26.43 -13.50
CA ILE A 473 28.63 27.83 -13.55
C ILE A 473 27.25 27.97 -12.90
N VAL A 474 27.11 28.84 -11.90
CA VAL A 474 25.79 29.20 -11.36
C VAL A 474 25.07 30.11 -12.37
N VAL A 475 23.93 29.65 -12.87
CA VAL A 475 23.03 30.39 -13.73
C VAL A 475 21.93 30.99 -12.85
N PRO A 476 21.79 32.32 -12.80
CA PRO A 476 20.86 32.95 -11.86
C PRO A 476 19.41 32.72 -12.27
N ALA A 477 18.52 32.61 -11.28
CA ALA A 477 17.07 32.49 -11.41
C ALA A 477 16.44 33.34 -12.52
N SER A 478 16.85 34.61 -12.66
CA SER A 478 16.34 35.53 -13.68
C SER A 478 16.56 35.10 -15.13
N VAL A 479 17.44 34.12 -15.37
CA VAL A 479 17.75 33.56 -16.70
C VAL A 479 16.89 32.32 -17.00
N ILE A 480 16.50 31.58 -15.96
CA ILE A 480 15.70 30.35 -16.08
C ILE A 480 14.25 30.74 -16.35
N GLN A 481 13.85 30.66 -17.62
CA GLN A 481 12.55 31.11 -18.12
C GLN A 481 12.03 30.15 -19.21
N PRO A 482 10.71 30.02 -19.43
CA PRO A 482 10.17 29.14 -20.47
C PRO A 482 10.67 29.52 -21.87
N GLY A 483 11.02 28.52 -22.68
CA GLY A 483 11.57 28.70 -24.04
C GLY A 483 13.06 29.09 -24.07
N LEU A 484 13.79 28.83 -22.99
CA LEU A 484 15.23 29.06 -22.89
C LEU A 484 15.99 28.08 -23.80
N GLU A 485 16.92 28.63 -24.59
CA GLU A 485 17.87 27.85 -25.38
C GLU A 485 19.30 28.17 -24.95
N MET A 486 20.21 27.22 -25.07
CA MET A 486 21.62 27.39 -24.71
C MET A 486 22.58 26.99 -25.83
N VAL A 487 23.72 27.69 -25.88
CA VAL A 487 24.93 27.29 -26.61
C VAL A 487 26.11 27.37 -25.65
N VAL A 488 26.90 26.32 -25.59
CA VAL A 488 28.15 26.28 -24.82
C VAL A 488 29.32 26.19 -25.79
N ASP A 489 30.20 27.17 -25.73
CA ASP A 489 31.50 27.14 -26.39
C ASP A 489 32.54 26.67 -25.37
N VAL A 490 33.28 25.63 -25.72
CA VAL A 490 34.33 25.03 -24.89
C VAL A 490 35.66 25.43 -25.51
N ASP A 491 36.56 25.97 -24.68
CA ASP A 491 37.84 26.51 -25.14
C ASP A 491 37.67 27.59 -26.24
N PRO A 492 36.91 28.68 -25.99
CA PRO A 492 36.60 29.69 -27.00
C PRO A 492 37.83 30.39 -27.58
N ASP A 493 38.96 30.36 -26.86
CA ASP A 493 40.22 30.98 -27.25
C ASP A 493 41.21 29.98 -27.89
N GLY A 494 40.89 28.68 -27.92
CA GLY A 494 41.68 27.63 -28.58
C GLY A 494 43.02 27.32 -27.89
N GLU A 495 43.04 27.32 -26.55
CA GLU A 495 44.24 27.01 -25.77
C GLU A 495 44.54 25.51 -25.66
N VAL A 496 43.53 24.65 -25.79
CA VAL A 496 43.65 23.20 -25.69
C VAL A 496 44.11 22.61 -27.03
N PRO A 497 45.14 21.74 -27.05
CA PRO A 497 45.59 21.10 -28.27
C PRO A 497 44.47 20.31 -28.96
N SER A 498 44.18 20.64 -30.22
CA SER A 498 43.15 19.97 -31.04
C SER A 498 43.37 18.46 -31.18
N SER A 499 44.59 17.96 -30.99
CA SER A 499 44.92 16.53 -30.94
C SER A 499 44.23 15.78 -29.81
N LEU A 500 43.78 16.48 -28.76
CA LEU A 500 43.04 15.87 -27.65
C LEU A 500 41.57 15.60 -27.99
N GLY A 501 41.08 16.12 -29.12
CA GLY A 501 39.72 15.85 -29.60
C GLY A 501 38.61 16.42 -28.70
N VAL A 502 38.92 17.45 -27.91
CA VAL A 502 37.95 18.14 -27.08
C VAL A 502 36.89 18.80 -27.97
N ARG A 503 35.62 18.63 -27.62
CA ARG A 503 34.51 19.21 -28.35
C ARG A 503 34.47 20.72 -28.12
N GLU A 504 34.61 21.52 -29.18
CA GLU A 504 34.67 22.99 -29.11
C GLU A 504 33.29 23.65 -28.87
N ARG A 505 32.18 22.96 -29.19
CA ARG A 505 30.83 23.53 -29.12
C ARG A 505 29.72 22.51 -28.84
N ILE A 506 28.76 22.92 -28.00
CA ILE A 506 27.59 22.13 -27.62
C ILE A 506 26.31 22.99 -27.75
N PRO A 507 25.26 22.52 -28.45
CA PRO A 507 25.29 21.42 -29.41
C PRO A 507 26.20 21.77 -30.60
N ALA A 508 26.58 20.76 -31.40
CA ALA A 508 27.50 20.98 -32.53
C ALA A 508 26.92 21.97 -33.57
N SER A 509 25.61 21.92 -33.79
CA SER A 509 24.83 22.84 -34.62
C SER A 509 23.56 23.25 -33.88
N GLY A 510 22.97 24.40 -34.24
CA GLY A 510 21.76 24.88 -33.60
C GLY A 510 21.99 25.34 -32.15
N ARG A 511 20.96 25.20 -31.33
CA ARG A 511 20.90 25.53 -29.90
C ARG A 511 20.21 24.39 -29.17
N LEU A 512 20.59 24.16 -27.91
CA LEU A 512 19.95 23.17 -27.05
C LEU A 512 18.76 23.84 -26.38
N GLU A 513 17.56 23.33 -26.63
CA GLU A 513 16.36 23.74 -25.90
C GLU A 513 16.39 23.15 -24.49
N LEU A 514 16.03 23.95 -23.49
CA LEU A 514 15.96 23.54 -22.09
C LEU A 514 14.49 23.44 -21.69
N ASP A 515 14.11 22.33 -21.07
CA ASP A 515 12.76 22.18 -20.53
C ASP A 515 12.64 23.00 -19.23
N VAL A 516 11.96 24.14 -19.32
CA VAL A 516 11.73 25.04 -18.19
C VAL A 516 10.23 25.21 -18.00
N ARG A 517 9.73 24.88 -16.80
CA ARG A 517 8.33 24.87 -16.41
C ARG A 517 8.06 25.95 -15.37
N ASP A 518 7.01 26.71 -15.64
CA ASP A 518 6.44 27.64 -14.66
C ASP A 518 5.49 26.82 -13.78
N MET A 519 5.85 26.66 -12.51
CA MET A 519 5.10 25.81 -11.58
C MET A 519 4.06 26.64 -10.83
N PRO A 520 2.82 26.13 -10.64
CA PRO A 520 1.83 26.77 -9.79
C PRO A 520 2.39 27.11 -8.41
N THR A 521 1.95 28.24 -7.86
CA THR A 521 2.03 28.50 -6.42
C THR A 521 1.36 27.34 -5.66
N LEU A 522 1.96 26.94 -4.54
CA LEU A 522 1.41 25.93 -3.64
C LEU A 522 0.58 26.63 -2.54
N PRO A 523 -0.77 26.69 -2.66
CA PRO A 523 -1.61 27.15 -1.57
C PRO A 523 -1.63 26.09 -0.47
N LEU A 524 -1.09 26.42 0.71
CA LEU A 524 -0.96 25.51 1.84
C LEU A 524 -1.63 26.10 3.08
N THR A 525 -2.75 25.52 3.48
CA THR A 525 -3.43 25.86 4.73
C THR A 525 -2.93 24.95 5.85
N ILE A 526 -2.32 25.55 6.88
CA ILE A 526 -1.86 24.86 8.09
C ILE A 526 -3.01 24.86 9.10
N VAL A 527 -3.41 23.67 9.58
CA VAL A 527 -4.50 23.48 10.54
C VAL A 527 -3.92 22.98 11.86
N PRO A 528 -3.76 23.85 12.89
CA PRO A 528 -3.28 23.42 14.20
C PRO A 528 -4.33 22.55 14.89
N LEU A 529 -4.02 21.28 15.19
CA LEU A 529 -4.93 20.36 15.86
C LEU A 529 -4.67 20.29 17.36
N LEU A 530 -5.73 20.15 18.16
CA LEU A 530 -5.71 19.96 19.60
C LEU A 530 -6.44 18.67 19.98
N TYR A 531 -5.72 17.70 20.54
CA TYR A 531 -6.32 16.47 21.05
C TYR A 531 -7.03 16.72 22.37
N GLU A 532 -8.35 16.52 22.40
CA GLU A 532 -9.23 16.91 23.51
C GLU A 532 -8.82 16.33 24.88
N PRO A 533 -8.47 15.03 25.01
CA PRO A 533 -8.07 14.48 26.31
C PRO A 533 -6.78 15.07 26.89
N ASP A 534 -5.87 15.58 26.05
CA ASP A 534 -4.61 16.21 26.47
C ASP A 534 -4.08 17.17 25.38
N PRO A 535 -4.55 18.43 25.37
CA PRO A 535 -4.27 19.36 24.29
C PRO A 535 -2.89 20.02 24.42
N ASP A 536 -2.01 19.79 23.45
CA ASP A 536 -0.72 20.50 23.37
C ASP A 536 -0.86 21.87 22.70
N THR A 537 -1.28 22.85 23.49
CA THR A 537 -1.41 24.24 23.04
C THR A 537 -0.09 24.93 22.67
N ALA A 538 1.05 24.41 23.11
CA ALA A 538 2.37 24.96 22.79
C ALA A 538 2.87 24.45 21.43
N TYR A 539 2.56 23.20 21.08
CA TYR A 539 2.82 22.65 19.76
C TYR A 539 1.94 23.32 18.69
N ALA A 540 0.64 23.49 18.97
CA ALA A 540 -0.26 24.23 18.10
C ALA A 540 0.20 25.69 17.86
N ALA A 541 0.77 26.35 18.88
CA ALA A 541 1.31 27.70 18.72
C ALA A 541 2.55 27.74 17.79
N GLN A 542 3.37 26.69 17.76
CA GLN A 542 4.48 26.60 16.80
C GLN A 542 3.96 26.44 15.37
N ALA A 543 2.86 25.71 15.17
CA ALA A 543 2.22 25.59 13.86
C ALA A 543 1.72 26.96 13.34
N GLU A 544 1.22 27.81 14.23
CA GLU A 544 0.74 29.16 13.91
C GLU A 544 1.86 30.15 13.52
N GLU A 545 3.12 29.80 13.77
CA GLU A 545 4.29 30.62 13.41
C GLU A 545 4.79 30.34 11.98
N LEU A 546 4.24 29.34 11.29
CA LEU A 546 4.61 29.06 9.90
C LEU A 546 4.24 30.24 9.00
N THR A 547 5.18 30.58 8.13
CA THR A 547 5.05 31.59 7.08
C THR A 547 5.56 31.00 5.78
N ASP A 548 5.30 31.67 4.66
CA ASP A 548 5.79 31.26 3.35
C ASP A 548 7.25 30.79 3.43
N ASP A 549 8.18 31.65 3.87
CA ASP A 549 9.64 31.40 3.93
C ASP A 549 10.14 30.67 5.19
N HIS A 550 9.26 29.98 5.92
CA HIS A 550 9.66 29.29 7.14
C HIS A 550 10.65 28.13 6.88
N GLU A 551 11.60 27.90 7.78
CA GLU A 551 12.66 26.88 7.61
C GLU A 551 12.12 25.44 7.51
N LEU A 552 10.97 25.18 8.13
CA LEU A 552 10.26 23.90 8.04
C LEU A 552 9.68 23.61 6.65
N LEU A 553 9.68 24.58 5.73
CA LEU A 553 9.28 24.39 4.33
C LEU A 553 10.49 24.34 3.38
N HIS A 554 11.71 24.21 3.92
CA HIS A 554 12.92 24.14 3.11
C HIS A 554 12.92 22.92 2.17
N ASP A 555 12.71 21.72 2.71
CA ASP A 555 12.70 20.48 1.92
C ASP A 555 11.57 20.49 0.88
N THR A 556 10.40 21.07 1.21
CA THR A 556 9.32 21.26 0.23
C THR A 556 9.77 22.08 -0.97
N ARG A 557 10.50 23.19 -0.75
CA ARG A 557 11.03 24.03 -1.84
C ARG A 557 12.15 23.34 -2.61
N THR A 558 13.02 22.62 -1.91
CA THR A 558 14.24 22.07 -2.51
C THR A 558 13.99 20.74 -3.22
N LEU A 559 13.06 19.93 -2.72
CA LEU A 559 12.87 18.55 -3.17
C LEU A 559 11.58 18.34 -3.97
N LEU A 560 10.61 19.26 -3.92
CA LEU A 560 9.39 19.14 -4.71
C LEU A 560 9.33 20.24 -5.78
N PRO A 561 8.67 19.99 -6.92
CA PRO A 561 8.53 20.96 -8.00
C PRO A 561 7.45 21.99 -7.66
N VAL A 562 7.76 22.87 -6.71
CA VAL A 562 6.90 23.98 -6.30
C VAL A 562 7.50 25.29 -6.79
N GLY A 563 6.67 26.23 -7.24
CA GLY A 563 7.10 27.61 -7.46
C GLY A 563 7.16 28.33 -6.12
N ASP A 564 6.29 29.33 -5.93
CA ASP A 564 6.09 29.94 -4.61
C ASP A 564 5.21 29.05 -3.71
N ILE A 565 5.30 29.26 -2.39
CA ILE A 565 4.40 28.66 -1.39
C ILE A 565 3.62 29.81 -0.74
N ASP A 566 2.30 29.68 -0.66
CA ASP A 566 1.40 30.65 -0.01
C ASP A 566 0.78 29.98 1.21
N VAL A 567 1.23 30.38 2.40
CA VAL A 567 0.85 29.74 3.66
C VAL A 567 -0.29 30.51 4.33
N GLU A 568 -1.41 29.82 4.55
CA GLU A 568 -2.53 30.31 5.36
C GLU A 568 -2.60 29.54 6.68
N ILE A 569 -2.71 30.25 7.81
CA ILE A 569 -2.90 29.61 9.12
C ILE A 569 -4.40 29.59 9.45
N HIS A 570 -4.96 28.38 9.55
CA HIS A 570 -6.33 28.16 10.01
C HIS A 570 -6.40 28.29 11.55
N GLU A 571 -7.60 28.55 12.09
CA GLU A 571 -7.81 28.53 13.54
C GLU A 571 -7.60 27.13 14.15
N ARG A 572 -7.40 27.04 15.47
CA ARG A 572 -7.18 25.74 16.12
C ARG A 572 -8.42 24.86 16.02
N VAL A 573 -8.24 23.60 15.66
CA VAL A 573 -9.32 22.61 15.54
C VAL A 573 -9.13 21.54 16.61
N TRP A 574 -10.23 21.17 17.27
CA TRP A 574 -10.22 20.12 18.29
C TRP A 574 -10.54 18.77 17.65
N THR A 575 -9.85 17.72 18.10
CA THR A 575 -10.10 16.33 17.70
C THR A 575 -10.19 15.44 18.94
N SER A 576 -11.12 14.49 18.93
CA SER A 576 -11.31 13.52 20.01
C SER A 576 -10.48 12.25 19.83
N THR A 577 -9.72 12.14 18.73
CA THR A 577 -8.98 10.94 18.36
C THR A 577 -7.49 11.23 18.12
N ARG A 578 -6.65 10.20 18.24
CA ARG A 578 -5.26 10.21 17.77
C ARG A 578 -5.02 9.23 16.61
N ASP A 579 -6.09 8.60 16.12
CA ASP A 579 -6.02 7.75 14.94
C ASP A 579 -5.71 8.59 13.69
N TRP A 580 -4.66 8.23 12.96
CA TRP A 580 -4.12 9.01 11.86
C TRP A 580 -5.11 9.17 10.71
N TRP A 581 -5.81 8.08 10.34
CA TRP A 581 -6.76 8.08 9.24
C TRP A 581 -7.99 8.93 9.56
N THR A 582 -8.48 8.81 10.78
CA THR A 582 -9.64 9.60 11.25
C THR A 582 -9.30 11.08 11.27
N MET A 583 -8.13 11.49 11.80
CA MET A 583 -7.69 12.89 11.78
C MET A 583 -7.52 13.44 10.35
N ALA A 584 -6.92 12.66 9.44
CA ALA A 584 -6.78 13.07 8.04
C ALA A 584 -8.15 13.28 7.38
N GLY A 585 -9.14 12.42 7.69
CA GLY A 585 -10.52 12.58 7.27
C GLY A 585 -11.21 13.81 7.85
N GLU A 586 -10.98 14.12 9.14
CA GLU A 586 -11.50 15.34 9.79
C GLU A 586 -10.97 16.62 9.12
N VAL A 587 -9.68 16.67 8.78
CA VAL A 587 -9.08 17.82 8.08
C VAL A 587 -9.59 17.92 6.64
N ASP A 588 -9.82 16.80 5.95
CA ASP A 588 -10.36 16.85 4.58
C ASP A 588 -11.83 17.31 4.60
N ALA A 589 -12.60 16.84 5.57
CA ALA A 589 -13.96 17.30 5.81
C ALA A 589 -14.01 18.81 6.08
N LEU A 590 -13.07 19.35 6.88
CA LEU A 590 -12.91 20.79 7.11
C LEU A 590 -12.66 21.52 5.79
N ARG A 591 -11.63 21.11 5.03
CA ARG A 591 -11.30 21.72 3.72
C ARG A 591 -12.51 21.76 2.80
N VAL A 592 -13.23 20.65 2.67
CA VAL A 592 -14.42 20.55 1.83
C VAL A 592 -15.54 21.46 2.33
N ALA A 593 -15.75 21.52 3.65
CA ALA A 593 -16.80 22.35 4.27
C ALA A 593 -16.56 23.85 4.11
N GLU A 594 -15.30 24.27 4.03
CA GLU A 594 -14.90 25.67 3.80
C GLU A 594 -14.90 26.06 2.32
N GLY A 595 -15.08 25.09 1.43
CA GLY A 595 -14.84 25.29 0.00
C GLY A 595 -13.37 25.60 -0.30
N GLY A 596 -12.46 25.15 0.57
CA GLY A 596 -11.03 25.36 0.46
C GLY A 596 -10.49 24.81 -0.86
N VAL A 597 -9.74 25.67 -1.57
CA VAL A 597 -9.00 25.32 -2.78
C VAL A 597 -7.52 25.26 -2.44
N GLY A 598 -6.88 24.11 -2.60
CA GLY A 598 -5.48 23.92 -2.21
C GLY A 598 -5.27 22.83 -1.18
N TYR A 599 -4.07 22.78 -0.61
CA TYR A 599 -3.64 21.71 0.29
C TYR A 599 -3.89 22.09 1.74
N TYR A 600 -4.45 21.18 2.53
CA TYR A 600 -4.66 21.34 3.96
C TYR A 600 -3.76 20.38 4.71
N MET A 601 -2.95 20.89 5.63
CA MET A 601 -2.07 20.10 6.46
C MET A 601 -2.41 20.27 7.93
N GLY A 602 -2.96 19.23 8.55
CA GLY A 602 -3.16 19.16 9.99
C GLY A 602 -1.83 19.00 10.72
N ILE A 603 -1.56 19.85 11.71
CA ILE A 603 -0.34 19.78 12.52
C ILE A 603 -0.66 19.34 13.94
N ILE A 604 -0.05 18.22 14.36
CA ILE A 604 -0.23 17.65 15.69
C ILE A 604 1.00 16.86 16.14
N GLU A 605 1.24 16.75 17.45
CA GLU A 605 2.36 15.99 17.99
C GLU A 605 2.10 14.46 17.87
N ILE A 606 2.58 13.86 16.78
CA ILE A 606 2.52 12.42 16.49
C ILE A 606 3.88 11.88 16.01
N ARG A 607 3.99 10.56 15.86
CA ARG A 607 5.15 9.92 15.23
C ARG A 607 4.94 9.83 13.72
N GLY A 608 5.44 10.81 12.96
CA GLY A 608 5.38 10.81 11.49
C GLY A 608 4.26 11.69 10.93
N GLY A 609 3.73 11.29 9.78
CA GLY A 609 2.63 11.94 9.10
C GLY A 609 1.78 10.92 8.33
N ILE A 610 0.70 11.40 7.73
CA ILE A 610 -0.11 10.63 6.80
C ILE A 610 -0.82 11.55 5.80
N ALA A 611 -0.92 11.16 4.55
CA ALA A 611 -1.86 11.75 3.61
C ALA A 611 -3.20 11.00 3.66
N TYR A 612 -4.31 11.74 3.56
CA TYR A 612 -5.66 11.13 3.52
C TYR A 612 -5.80 10.09 2.39
N GLY A 613 -5.10 10.34 1.28
CA GLY A 613 -4.90 9.39 0.20
C GLY A 613 -3.90 9.90 -0.83
N ILE A 614 -3.42 9.02 -1.71
CA ILE A 614 -2.51 9.38 -2.80
C ILE A 614 -3.25 10.28 -3.79
N GLY A 615 -2.71 11.48 -4.05
CA GLY A 615 -3.35 12.50 -4.87
C GLY A 615 -4.48 13.27 -4.18
N SER A 616 -4.69 13.05 -2.88
CA SER A 616 -5.60 13.88 -2.07
C SER A 616 -4.99 15.26 -1.84
N TRP A 617 -5.79 16.20 -1.35
CA TRP A 617 -5.34 17.55 -1.01
C TRP A 617 -5.07 17.73 0.48
N THR A 618 -5.10 16.63 1.24
CA THR A 618 -5.10 16.71 2.69
C THR A 618 -4.07 15.76 3.29
N SER A 619 -3.35 16.23 4.30
CA SER A 619 -2.40 15.44 5.07
C SER A 619 -2.38 15.87 6.54
N ILE A 620 -1.82 15.01 7.39
CA ILE A 620 -1.47 15.28 8.78
C ILE A 620 0.04 15.12 8.88
N SER A 621 0.70 16.02 9.59
CA SER A 621 2.14 15.98 9.75
C SER A 621 2.57 16.44 11.14
N LEU A 622 3.73 15.97 11.58
CA LEU A 622 4.48 16.60 12.65
C LEU A 622 5.30 17.77 12.07
N LEU A 623 5.67 18.74 12.91
CA LEU A 623 6.55 19.87 12.56
C LEU A 623 7.99 19.42 12.31
N ASP A 624 8.22 18.86 11.13
CA ASP A 624 9.52 18.46 10.61
C ASP A 624 9.55 18.66 9.09
N ALA A 625 10.61 19.29 8.58
CA ALA A 625 10.67 19.70 7.19
C ALA A 625 10.56 18.52 6.22
N HIS A 626 11.19 17.40 6.58
CA HIS A 626 11.18 16.20 5.77
C HIS A 626 9.81 15.53 5.79
N VAL A 627 9.21 15.34 6.97
CA VAL A 627 7.88 14.72 7.08
C VAL A 627 6.84 15.56 6.34
N MET A 628 6.86 16.89 6.49
CA MET A 628 5.94 17.76 5.77
C MET A 628 6.10 17.63 4.25
N ALA A 629 7.33 17.62 3.74
CA ALA A 629 7.60 17.42 2.32
C ALA A 629 7.17 16.02 1.83
N HIS A 630 7.40 14.98 2.62
CA HIS A 630 6.98 13.60 2.32
C HIS A 630 5.45 13.51 2.16
N GLU A 631 4.69 14.04 3.12
CA GLU A 631 3.22 13.97 3.07
C GLU A 631 2.64 14.81 1.92
N LEU A 632 3.23 15.97 1.63
CA LEU A 632 2.89 16.74 0.43
C LEU A 632 3.21 15.97 -0.85
N GLY A 633 4.28 15.17 -0.85
CA GLY A 633 4.61 14.25 -1.93
C GLY A 633 3.46 13.27 -2.23
N HIS A 634 2.84 12.68 -1.21
CA HIS A 634 1.64 11.86 -1.41
C HIS A 634 0.48 12.65 -2.00
N ASN A 635 0.27 13.89 -1.57
CA ASN A 635 -0.73 14.78 -2.19
C ASN A 635 -0.42 15.05 -3.68
N MET A 636 0.85 15.00 -4.08
CA MET A 636 1.32 15.08 -5.47
C MET A 636 1.38 13.73 -6.21
N TYR A 637 0.63 12.72 -5.74
CA TYR A 637 0.50 11.39 -6.35
C TYR A 637 1.75 10.51 -6.27
N LEU A 638 2.68 10.84 -5.37
CA LEU A 638 3.87 10.03 -5.12
C LEU A 638 3.54 8.86 -4.18
N ARG A 639 4.14 7.70 -4.46
CA ARG A 639 4.02 6.48 -3.67
C ARG A 639 5.37 6.20 -3.00
N HIS A 640 5.39 5.33 -2.00
CA HIS A 640 6.61 5.03 -1.26
C HIS A 640 7.68 4.43 -2.17
N ALA A 641 8.94 4.83 -1.97
CA ALA A 641 10.06 4.12 -2.60
C ALA A 641 10.31 2.77 -1.89
N PRO A 642 10.91 1.75 -2.54
CA PRO A 642 11.12 0.41 -1.98
C PRO A 642 12.19 0.36 -0.87
N CYS A 643 11.92 0.96 0.29
CA CYS A 643 12.78 0.88 1.47
C CYS A 643 12.04 1.18 2.78
N GLY A 644 12.51 0.59 3.88
CA GLY A 644 12.10 0.96 5.25
C GLY A 644 10.79 0.35 5.73
N GLY A 645 10.41 -0.81 5.18
CA GLY A 645 9.26 -1.60 5.65
C GLY A 645 7.89 -1.00 5.30
N ALA A 646 7.85 -0.04 4.36
CA ALA A 646 6.61 0.58 3.90
C ALA A 646 5.63 -0.47 3.35
N GLY A 647 4.38 -0.39 3.80
CA GLY A 647 3.27 -1.02 3.08
C GLY A 647 3.02 -0.27 1.76
N GLY A 648 2.93 -1.00 0.65
CA GLY A 648 2.58 -0.44 -0.66
C GLY A 648 3.65 0.44 -1.32
N PRO A 649 4.91 -0.02 -1.47
CA PRO A 649 5.89 0.69 -2.30
C PRO A 649 5.37 0.86 -3.73
N ASP A 650 5.79 1.92 -4.44
CA ASP A 650 5.51 2.07 -5.86
C ASP A 650 6.20 0.92 -6.60
N PRO A 651 5.44 -0.04 -7.17
CA PRO A 651 6.03 -1.14 -7.90
C PRO A 651 6.74 -0.67 -9.18
N SER A 652 6.44 0.55 -9.63
CA SER A 652 7.05 1.18 -10.79
C SER A 652 8.25 2.07 -10.42
N TYR A 653 8.68 2.10 -9.15
CA TYR A 653 9.87 2.85 -8.76
C TYR A 653 11.11 2.23 -9.42
N PRO A 654 11.85 2.99 -10.25
CA PRO A 654 12.86 2.40 -11.12
C PRO A 654 14.15 2.05 -10.40
N HIS A 655 14.44 2.67 -9.24
CA HIS A 655 15.73 2.59 -8.59
C HIS A 655 15.75 1.55 -7.45
N VAL A 656 16.89 0.88 -7.28
CA VAL A 656 17.04 -0.22 -6.33
C VAL A 656 17.06 0.26 -4.87
N ARG A 657 16.38 -0.47 -3.97
CA ARG A 657 16.35 -0.20 -2.50
C ARG A 657 15.87 1.21 -2.14
N GLY A 658 15.05 1.83 -2.98
CA GLY A 658 14.56 3.19 -2.76
C GLY A 658 15.64 4.27 -2.79
N SER A 659 16.78 4.02 -3.45
CA SER A 659 17.80 5.04 -3.68
C SER A 659 17.26 6.15 -4.58
N SER A 660 17.77 7.38 -4.46
CA SER A 660 17.31 8.49 -5.32
C SER A 660 17.68 8.28 -6.81
N GLY A 661 18.71 7.49 -7.09
CA GLY A 661 19.06 6.99 -8.43
C GLY A 661 19.54 8.03 -9.44
N ALA A 662 19.50 9.31 -9.08
CA ALA A 662 19.99 10.43 -9.87
C ALA A 662 20.87 11.36 -9.03
N TRP A 663 21.83 12.03 -9.67
CA TRP A 663 22.68 13.00 -9.00
C TRP A 663 21.89 14.25 -8.63
N GLY A 664 22.13 14.78 -7.43
CA GLY A 664 21.60 16.07 -7.01
C GLY A 664 22.69 17.11 -6.76
N TYR A 665 22.28 18.38 -6.63
CA TYR A 665 23.16 19.43 -6.15
C TYR A 665 22.46 20.27 -5.09
N ASP A 666 23.02 20.24 -3.88
CA ASP A 666 22.55 21.01 -2.74
C ASP A 666 23.26 22.37 -2.73
N PHE A 667 22.52 23.41 -3.13
CA PHE A 667 23.01 24.79 -3.16
C PHE A 667 23.33 25.36 -1.77
N ALA A 668 22.66 24.88 -0.72
CA ALA A 668 22.88 25.36 0.64
C ALA A 668 24.20 24.82 1.21
N ALA A 669 24.51 23.55 0.93
CA ALA A 669 25.75 22.91 1.34
C ALA A 669 26.89 23.02 0.31
N ASP A 670 26.63 23.54 -0.90
CA ASP A 670 27.57 23.61 -2.02
C ASP A 670 28.23 22.25 -2.32
N ARG A 671 27.41 21.19 -2.42
CA ARG A 671 27.86 19.81 -2.61
C ARG A 671 26.97 19.04 -3.59
N LEU A 672 27.56 18.01 -4.20
CA LEU A 672 26.78 16.98 -4.91
C LEU A 672 26.11 16.05 -3.91
N VAL A 673 24.94 15.56 -4.31
CA VAL A 673 24.19 14.52 -3.62
C VAL A 673 24.35 13.22 -4.41
N ASP A 674 24.89 12.20 -3.74
CA ASP A 674 25.20 10.91 -4.37
C ASP A 674 23.94 10.04 -4.47
N PRO A 675 23.60 9.54 -5.68
CA PRO A 675 22.42 8.71 -5.88
C PRO A 675 22.40 7.41 -5.08
N ALA A 676 23.56 6.93 -4.61
CA ALA A 676 23.68 5.69 -3.85
C ALA A 676 23.69 5.89 -2.33
N ASP A 677 24.04 7.09 -1.85
CA ASP A 677 24.15 7.38 -0.41
C ASP A 677 22.89 8.04 0.17
N GLU A 678 22.04 8.66 -0.65
CA GLU A 678 20.75 9.21 -0.23
C GLU A 678 19.57 8.40 -0.79
N TYR A 679 18.54 8.24 0.02
CA TYR A 679 17.30 7.58 -0.36
C TYR A 679 16.30 8.58 -0.92
N ASP A 680 15.28 8.11 -1.62
CA ASP A 680 14.23 8.98 -2.14
C ASP A 680 13.42 9.66 -1.01
N LEU A 681 12.87 10.86 -1.25
CA LEU A 681 11.99 11.59 -0.34
C LEU A 681 10.85 10.71 0.19
N MET A 682 10.34 9.81 -0.65
CA MET A 682 9.26 8.88 -0.34
C MET A 682 9.72 7.57 0.30
N SER A 683 10.97 7.50 0.78
CA SER A 683 11.59 6.37 1.48
C SER A 683 11.64 6.60 2.99
N TYR A 684 11.56 5.54 3.79
CA TYR A 684 11.77 5.61 5.25
C TYR A 684 13.21 5.32 5.70
N CYS A 685 14.17 5.20 4.78
CA CYS A 685 15.53 4.72 5.09
C CYS A 685 16.54 5.79 5.54
N GLY A 686 16.10 7.02 5.80
CA GLY A 686 16.98 8.15 6.18
C GLY A 686 17.68 8.76 4.97
N PRO A 687 18.54 9.77 5.20
CA PRO A 687 18.25 11.12 4.71
C PRO A 687 17.76 11.13 3.25
N ALA A 688 16.71 11.91 3.03
CA ALA A 688 15.89 11.75 1.86
C ALA A 688 16.15 12.90 0.86
N TRP A 689 16.47 12.52 -0.37
CA TRP A 689 16.57 13.39 -1.53
C TRP A 689 15.50 13.02 -2.55
N VAL A 690 15.12 13.87 -3.49
CA VAL A 690 14.12 13.48 -4.49
C VAL A 690 14.77 12.75 -5.67
N SER A 691 14.20 11.62 -6.12
CA SER A 691 14.57 11.01 -7.39
C SER A 691 14.07 11.82 -8.59
N ASP A 692 14.73 11.65 -9.72
CA ASP A 692 14.26 12.16 -11.01
C ASP A 692 12.86 11.62 -11.39
N TYR A 693 12.59 10.36 -11.05
CA TYR A 693 11.28 9.71 -11.22
C TYR A 693 10.16 10.43 -10.47
N HIS A 694 10.31 10.58 -9.15
CA HIS A 694 9.29 11.25 -8.34
C HIS A 694 9.18 12.74 -8.63
N PHE A 695 10.30 13.43 -8.86
CA PHE A 695 10.27 14.84 -9.24
C PHE A 695 9.50 15.06 -10.55
N THR A 696 9.73 14.22 -11.56
CA THR A 696 9.00 14.28 -12.84
C THR A 696 7.51 14.02 -12.66
N ASN A 697 7.15 13.01 -11.85
CA ASN A 697 5.75 12.66 -11.59
C ASN A 697 5.02 13.78 -10.84
N ALA A 698 5.64 14.35 -9.80
CA ALA A 698 5.09 15.50 -9.09
C ALA A 698 4.92 16.70 -10.02
N THR A 699 5.89 16.96 -10.91
CA THR A 699 5.83 18.05 -11.90
C THR A 699 4.62 17.88 -12.83
N LYS A 700 4.45 16.69 -13.40
CA LYS A 700 3.29 16.38 -14.27
C LYS A 700 1.98 16.57 -13.52
N ARG A 701 1.88 16.10 -12.27
CA ARG A 701 0.68 16.22 -11.45
C ARG A 701 0.32 17.69 -11.18
N ARG A 702 1.29 18.47 -10.71
CA ARG A 702 1.11 19.89 -10.37
C ARG A 702 0.67 20.72 -11.59
N LEU A 703 1.28 20.49 -12.76
CA LEU A 703 0.87 21.17 -14.00
C LEU A 703 -0.54 20.73 -14.47
N LYS A 704 -0.91 19.47 -14.26
CA LYS A 704 -2.26 18.98 -14.61
C LYS A 704 -3.33 19.62 -13.73
N GLU A 705 -3.10 19.72 -12.43
CA GLU A 705 -4.02 20.29 -11.44
C GLU A 705 -4.41 21.74 -11.78
N GLU A 706 -3.54 22.58 -12.34
CA GLU A 706 -3.92 23.93 -12.80
C GLU A 706 -4.99 23.92 -13.89
N THR A 707 -4.88 22.99 -14.84
CA THR A 707 -5.83 22.84 -15.94
C THR A 707 -7.21 22.38 -15.45
N GLU A 708 -7.24 21.47 -14.47
CA GLU A 708 -8.47 20.92 -13.89
C GLU A 708 -9.09 21.87 -12.84
N ASN A 709 -8.27 22.56 -12.03
CA ASN A 709 -8.72 23.57 -11.08
C ASN A 709 -9.27 24.81 -11.77
N MET A 710 -8.76 25.22 -12.94
CA MET A 710 -9.43 26.27 -13.75
C MET A 710 -10.83 25.84 -14.20
N ALA A 711 -11.03 24.58 -14.57
CA ALA A 711 -12.34 24.06 -14.99
C ALA A 711 -13.30 23.89 -13.79
N ALA A 712 -12.81 23.45 -12.64
CA ALA A 712 -13.57 23.29 -11.40
C ALA A 712 -13.87 24.63 -10.71
N ALA A 713 -12.93 25.57 -10.67
CA ALA A 713 -13.15 26.93 -10.17
C ALA A 713 -14.16 27.71 -11.03
N MET A 714 -14.31 27.37 -12.31
CA MET A 714 -15.40 27.87 -13.16
C MET A 714 -16.76 27.20 -12.88
N ALA A 715 -16.78 26.04 -12.22
CA ALA A 715 -17.98 25.28 -11.87
C ALA A 715 -18.42 25.39 -10.39
N ALA A 716 -17.52 25.75 -9.48
CA ALA A 716 -17.70 25.66 -8.03
C ALA A 716 -17.60 27.04 -7.34
N TRP A 717 -18.57 27.92 -7.57
CA TRP A 717 -18.83 28.98 -6.60
C TRP A 717 -19.58 28.35 -5.41
N PRO A 718 -19.16 28.59 -4.15
CA PRO A 718 -19.89 28.09 -3.00
C PRO A 718 -21.33 28.60 -3.03
N THR A 719 -22.27 27.68 -2.88
CA THR A 719 -23.68 28.02 -2.64
C THR A 719 -23.98 27.74 -1.18
N GLN A 720 -24.70 28.63 -0.51
CA GLN A 720 -25.15 28.35 0.86
C GLN A 720 -25.90 27.02 0.87
N ALA A 721 -25.44 26.07 1.67
CA ALA A 721 -26.02 24.74 1.82
C ALA A 721 -26.35 24.45 3.30
N LEU A 722 -27.41 23.71 3.58
CA LEU A 722 -27.73 23.22 4.90
C LEU A 722 -27.10 21.84 5.07
N LEU A 723 -26.14 21.71 5.98
CA LEU A 723 -25.59 20.40 6.34
C LEU A 723 -26.54 19.73 7.33
N LEU A 724 -26.82 18.46 7.08
CA LEU A 724 -27.63 17.57 7.91
C LEU A 724 -26.84 16.31 8.18
N TRP A 725 -26.75 15.88 9.43
CA TRP A 725 -26.21 14.57 9.77
C TRP A 725 -27.03 13.90 10.87
N GLY A 726 -26.91 12.59 10.96
CA GLY A 726 -27.66 11.75 11.89
C GLY A 726 -27.36 10.29 11.62
N GLY A 727 -28.02 9.40 12.37
CA GLY A 727 -27.75 7.98 12.27
C GLY A 727 -28.67 7.12 13.11
N VAL A 728 -28.30 5.86 13.25
CA VAL A 728 -28.94 4.85 14.09
C VAL A 728 -27.87 4.30 15.03
N ASP A 729 -28.14 4.38 16.34
CA ASP A 729 -27.25 3.84 17.37
C ASP A 729 -27.30 2.30 17.41
N PRO A 730 -26.38 1.63 18.13
CA PRO A 730 -26.36 0.17 18.24
C PRO A 730 -27.64 -0.45 18.83
N ASP A 731 -28.45 0.34 19.56
CA ASP A 731 -29.73 -0.08 20.12
C ASP A 731 -30.90 0.06 19.12
N GLY A 732 -30.62 0.53 17.90
CA GLY A 732 -31.61 0.73 16.83
C GLY A 732 -32.38 2.05 16.94
N ASN A 733 -31.95 2.98 17.79
CA ASN A 733 -32.59 4.28 17.91
C ASN A 733 -32.07 5.25 16.85
N ILE A 734 -33.00 5.85 16.12
CA ILE A 734 -32.67 6.86 15.12
C ILE A 734 -32.45 8.24 15.76
N GLY A 735 -31.33 8.87 15.42
CA GLY A 735 -30.91 10.20 15.86
C GLY A 735 -30.71 11.17 14.69
N LEU A 736 -31.00 12.45 14.93
CA LEU A 736 -30.73 13.55 13.99
C LEU A 736 -30.05 14.69 14.73
N GLU A 737 -28.92 15.13 14.20
CA GLU A 737 -28.09 16.17 14.82
C GLU A 737 -28.49 17.58 14.34
N PRO A 738 -28.14 18.65 15.08
CA PRO A 738 -28.56 20.00 14.73
C PRO A 738 -27.98 20.49 13.39
N ALA A 739 -28.86 20.89 12.47
CA ALA A 739 -28.50 21.34 11.12
C ALA A 739 -27.88 22.74 11.06
N PHE A 740 -26.94 23.00 10.15
CA PHE A 740 -26.32 24.34 10.07
C PHE A 740 -26.02 24.79 8.63
N VAL A 741 -25.98 26.11 8.37
CA VAL A 741 -25.81 26.66 7.00
C VAL A 741 -24.34 26.89 6.66
N VAL A 742 -23.76 26.11 5.74
CA VAL A 742 -22.36 26.17 5.27
C VAL A 742 -22.30 26.91 3.97
N ASP A 743 -21.12 27.44 3.65
CA ASP A 743 -20.74 27.74 2.28
C ASP A 743 -19.99 26.53 1.69
N ALA A 744 -20.73 25.50 1.27
CA ALA A 744 -20.18 24.25 0.72
C ALA A 744 -20.92 23.84 -0.57
N PRO A 745 -20.26 23.14 -1.52
CA PRO A 745 -20.96 22.57 -2.67
C PRO A 745 -22.06 21.60 -2.22
N PRO A 746 -23.25 21.62 -2.85
CA PRO A 746 -24.30 20.69 -2.48
C PRO A 746 -23.92 19.27 -2.91
N VAL A 747 -23.97 18.33 -1.97
CA VAL A 747 -23.78 16.90 -2.22
C VAL A 747 -25.09 16.20 -1.90
N LEU A 748 -25.71 15.66 -2.94
CA LEU A 748 -26.94 14.87 -2.83
C LEU A 748 -26.58 13.37 -2.87
N PRO A 749 -27.42 12.51 -2.27
CA PRO A 749 -27.24 11.07 -2.37
C PRO A 749 -27.24 10.63 -3.83
N ALA A 750 -26.26 9.82 -4.23
CA ALA A 750 -26.19 9.30 -5.60
C ALA A 750 -27.28 8.26 -5.88
N ASN A 751 -27.68 7.49 -4.86
CA ASN A 751 -28.71 6.45 -4.94
C ASN A 751 -29.83 6.69 -3.91
N PRO A 752 -31.11 6.53 -4.28
CA PRO A 752 -32.22 6.60 -3.35
C PRO A 752 -32.29 5.35 -2.47
N GLY A 753 -32.60 5.53 -1.18
CA GLY A 753 -32.72 4.46 -0.20
C GLY A 753 -34.01 4.48 0.61
N PRO A 754 -34.14 3.62 1.65
CA PRO A 754 -35.35 3.50 2.44
C PRO A 754 -35.54 4.64 3.44
N TYR A 755 -34.52 5.49 3.68
CA TYR A 755 -34.59 6.64 4.56
C TYR A 755 -34.96 7.91 3.81
N ARG A 756 -35.67 8.82 4.48
CA ARG A 756 -36.14 10.08 3.92
C ARG A 756 -35.97 11.22 4.91
N ILE A 757 -35.37 12.32 4.46
CA ILE A 757 -35.37 13.59 5.19
C ILE A 757 -36.35 14.56 4.53
N THR A 758 -37.18 15.19 5.35
CA THR A 758 -38.14 16.21 4.93
C THR A 758 -37.99 17.48 5.75
N GLY A 759 -37.72 18.62 5.11
CA GLY A 759 -37.83 19.93 5.76
C GLY A 759 -39.26 20.45 5.71
N ARG A 760 -39.80 20.93 6.83
CA ARG A 760 -41.20 21.39 6.94
C ARG A 760 -41.35 22.83 7.39
N ASP A 761 -42.40 23.48 6.91
CA ASP A 761 -42.80 24.81 7.35
C ASP A 761 -43.72 24.79 8.58
N GLY A 762 -44.02 25.98 9.12
CA GLY A 762 -44.90 26.18 10.29
C GLY A 762 -46.34 25.68 10.13
N ALA A 763 -46.78 25.36 8.92
CA ALA A 763 -48.08 24.77 8.62
C ALA A 763 -47.99 23.25 8.35
N GLY A 764 -46.81 22.65 8.47
CA GLY A 764 -46.53 21.24 8.21
C GLY A 764 -46.28 20.89 6.74
N GLY A 765 -46.21 21.88 5.84
CA GLY A 765 -45.92 21.72 4.42
C GLY A 765 -44.46 21.34 4.17
N SER A 766 -44.21 20.45 3.21
CA SER A 766 -42.85 20.01 2.83
C SER A 766 -42.17 21.07 1.96
N LEU A 767 -41.03 21.59 2.43
CA LEU A 767 -40.16 22.52 1.69
C LEU A 767 -39.14 21.78 0.82
N PHE A 768 -38.67 20.63 1.28
CA PHE A 768 -37.83 19.71 0.52
C PHE A 768 -38.00 18.28 1.05
N SER A 769 -37.67 17.29 0.23
CA SER A 769 -37.69 15.87 0.59
C SER A 769 -36.60 15.13 -0.17
N VAL A 770 -35.74 14.39 0.52
CA VAL A 770 -34.62 13.65 -0.07
C VAL A 770 -34.62 12.23 0.49
N ASN A 771 -34.52 11.23 -0.40
CA ASN A 771 -34.39 9.82 -0.03
C ASN A 771 -32.94 9.38 -0.17
N PHE A 772 -32.46 8.53 0.74
CA PHE A 772 -31.06 8.10 0.80
C PHE A 772 -30.93 6.76 1.55
N GLU A 773 -29.79 6.08 1.39
CA GLU A 773 -29.37 4.99 2.26
C GLU A 773 -28.39 5.54 3.30
N MET A 774 -28.49 5.07 4.55
CA MET A 774 -27.45 5.32 5.55
C MET A 774 -26.26 4.41 5.26
N ALA A 775 -25.05 4.95 5.40
CA ALA A 775 -23.82 4.18 5.29
C ALA A 775 -23.58 3.42 6.60
N GLU A 776 -23.09 2.19 6.52
CA GLU A 776 -22.57 1.47 7.67
C GLU A 776 -21.21 2.04 8.06
N HIS A 777 -21.07 2.42 9.32
CA HIS A 777 -19.82 2.90 9.91
C HIS A 777 -19.52 2.12 11.18
N LEU A 778 -18.27 1.69 11.31
CA LEU A 778 -17.75 1.13 12.54
C LEU A 778 -17.27 2.29 13.41
N ASP A 779 -18.17 2.90 14.18
CA ASP A 779 -17.73 3.66 15.35
C ASP A 779 -17.28 2.66 16.43
N GLY A 780 -16.26 3.01 17.22
CA GLY A 780 -15.47 2.11 18.09
C GLY A 780 -16.21 1.34 19.20
N ASP A 781 -17.54 1.34 19.16
CA ASP A 781 -18.46 0.81 20.16
C ASP A 781 -19.59 -0.07 19.54
N GLY A 782 -19.63 -0.29 18.20
CA GLY A 782 -20.52 -1.25 17.55
C GLY A 782 -20.89 -0.91 16.09
N GLU A 783 -21.82 -1.69 15.49
CA GLU A 783 -22.38 -1.40 14.15
C GLU A 783 -23.39 -0.24 14.22
N ALA A 784 -22.95 0.98 13.90
CA ALA A 784 -23.83 2.15 13.74
C ALA A 784 -24.03 2.48 12.26
N LYS A 785 -25.19 3.06 11.91
CA LYS A 785 -25.47 3.53 10.54
C LYS A 785 -25.62 5.04 10.54
N GLY A 786 -24.92 5.74 9.66
CA GLY A 786 -24.88 7.20 9.64
C GLY A 786 -25.15 7.81 8.27
N PHE A 787 -25.34 9.14 8.24
CA PHE A 787 -25.32 9.92 7.01
C PHE A 787 -24.89 11.36 7.27
N VAL A 788 -24.36 11.99 6.22
CA VAL A 788 -24.18 13.45 6.15
C VAL A 788 -24.58 13.94 4.76
N LEU A 789 -25.39 15.00 4.70
CA LEU A 789 -25.89 15.59 3.45
C LEU A 789 -25.73 17.11 3.45
N ALA A 790 -25.28 17.67 2.33
CA ALA A 790 -25.25 19.12 2.10
C ALA A 790 -26.33 19.52 1.09
N LEU A 791 -27.39 20.19 1.54
CA LEU A 791 -28.52 20.56 0.70
C LEU A 791 -28.46 22.03 0.28
N PRO A 792 -28.55 22.37 -1.02
CA PRO A 792 -28.44 23.75 -1.47
C PRO A 792 -29.63 24.56 -0.97
N VAL A 793 -29.38 25.67 -0.27
CA VAL A 793 -30.42 26.55 0.27
C VAL A 793 -31.27 27.10 -0.87
N GLN A 794 -32.57 26.79 -0.84
CA GLN A 794 -33.53 27.24 -1.84
C GLN A 794 -34.31 28.48 -1.35
N PRO A 795 -34.83 29.32 -2.27
CA PRO A 795 -35.80 30.35 -1.93
C PRO A 795 -37.02 29.75 -1.21
N GLY A 796 -37.41 30.33 -0.06
CA GLY A 796 -38.55 29.88 0.76
C GLY A 796 -38.17 29.10 2.03
N TRP A 797 -36.89 28.79 2.23
CA TRP A 797 -36.40 28.11 3.44
C TRP A 797 -36.40 28.98 4.70
N ASP A 798 -36.67 30.28 4.59
CA ASP A 798 -37.00 31.16 5.71
C ASP A 798 -38.25 30.71 6.48
N ALA A 799 -39.10 29.89 5.86
CA ALA A 799 -40.27 29.28 6.50
C ALA A 799 -39.96 27.93 7.19
N LEU A 800 -38.74 27.39 7.10
CA LEU A 800 -38.35 26.10 7.69
C LEU A 800 -38.44 26.16 9.22
N VAL A 801 -39.22 25.26 9.82
CA VAL A 801 -39.40 25.17 11.28
C VAL A 801 -39.00 23.82 11.87
N SER A 802 -38.99 22.76 11.05
CA SER A 802 -38.59 21.43 11.49
C SER A 802 -37.98 20.61 10.37
N ILE A 803 -37.16 19.63 10.75
CA ILE A 803 -36.59 18.63 9.87
C ILE A 803 -36.96 17.27 10.42
N VAL A 804 -37.48 16.41 9.56
CA VAL A 804 -37.96 15.08 9.94
C VAL A 804 -37.16 14.04 9.18
N LEU A 805 -36.57 13.10 9.91
CA LEU A 805 -35.92 11.91 9.39
C LEU A 805 -36.86 10.71 9.60
N GLU A 806 -37.19 10.01 8.52
CA GLU A 806 -38.08 8.84 8.49
C GLU A 806 -37.32 7.64 7.90
N GLY A 807 -37.43 6.47 8.52
CA GLY A 807 -36.81 5.22 8.05
C GLY A 807 -37.56 3.97 8.54
N PRO A 808 -37.12 2.76 8.15
CA PRO A 808 -37.70 1.49 8.61
C PRO A 808 -37.79 1.35 10.15
N GLU A 809 -36.86 1.96 10.87
CA GLU A 809 -36.64 1.85 12.31
C GLU A 809 -37.46 2.89 13.09
N GLY A 810 -37.93 3.96 12.44
CA GLY A 810 -38.76 4.96 13.09
C GLY A 810 -38.75 6.34 12.43
N THR A 811 -39.12 7.34 13.22
CA THR A 811 -39.16 8.74 12.78
C THR A 811 -38.70 9.64 13.91
N VAL A 812 -37.71 10.49 13.62
CA VAL A 812 -37.24 11.53 14.54
C VAL A 812 -37.40 12.89 13.87
N ALA A 813 -37.76 13.89 14.66
CA ALA A 813 -37.90 15.26 14.19
C ALA A 813 -37.15 16.21 15.10
N VAL A 814 -36.51 17.20 14.49
CA VAL A 814 -35.92 18.35 15.19
C VAL A 814 -36.79 19.55 14.86
N ASP A 815 -37.37 20.18 15.88
CA ASP A 815 -38.28 21.31 15.75
C ASP A 815 -38.02 22.42 16.80
N ARG A 816 -38.87 23.45 16.82
CA ARG A 816 -38.76 24.60 17.73
C ARG A 816 -39.26 24.34 19.17
N GLU A 817 -39.99 23.26 19.41
CA GLU A 817 -40.69 22.96 20.67
C GLU A 817 -40.16 21.72 21.40
N SER A 818 -39.29 20.91 20.77
CA SER A 818 -38.62 19.77 21.39
C SER A 818 -37.88 20.19 22.66
N GLY A 819 -38.26 19.58 23.79
CA GLY A 819 -38.08 20.11 25.16
C GLY A 819 -36.68 20.10 25.77
N ASP A 820 -35.61 19.91 25.01
CA ASP A 820 -34.22 20.10 25.44
C ASP A 820 -33.57 21.25 24.63
N PRO A 821 -32.71 22.09 25.24
CA PRO A 821 -32.60 23.48 24.83
C PRO A 821 -31.68 23.60 23.61
N VAL A 822 -32.27 23.70 22.44
CA VAL A 822 -31.57 24.07 21.22
C VAL A 822 -32.03 25.47 20.79
N THR A 823 -31.13 26.46 20.82
CA THR A 823 -31.37 27.85 20.43
C THR A 823 -31.01 28.06 18.96
N LEU A 824 -31.98 28.50 18.17
CA LEU A 824 -31.77 28.91 16.79
C LEU A 824 -31.03 30.25 16.72
N LEU A 825 -29.79 30.24 16.21
CA LEU A 825 -29.06 31.45 15.87
C LEU A 825 -29.60 32.02 14.56
N LEU A 826 -30.09 33.25 14.62
CA LEU A 826 -30.57 33.98 13.44
C LEU A 826 -29.59 35.09 13.09
N ASP A 827 -29.40 35.31 11.79
CA ASP A 827 -28.79 36.53 11.30
C ASP A 827 -29.66 37.73 11.74
N PRO A 828 -29.12 38.67 12.54
CA PRO A 828 -29.91 39.73 13.14
C PRO A 828 -30.41 40.78 12.13
N THR A 829 -29.89 40.76 10.91
CA THR A 829 -30.24 41.72 9.85
C THR A 829 -31.27 41.16 8.88
N THR A 830 -31.21 39.86 8.61
CA THR A 830 -32.02 39.17 7.58
C THR A 830 -33.06 38.21 8.16
N GLY A 831 -32.94 37.81 9.44
CA GLY A 831 -33.83 36.86 10.10
C GLY A 831 -33.65 35.40 9.65
N ARG A 832 -32.58 35.10 8.88
CA ARG A 832 -32.26 33.76 8.37
C ARG A 832 -31.56 32.91 9.43
N ALA A 833 -31.82 31.61 9.44
CA ALA A 833 -31.12 30.64 10.29
C ALA A 833 -29.62 30.55 9.95
N ARG A 834 -28.76 30.71 10.97
CA ARG A 834 -27.29 30.61 10.91
C ARG A 834 -26.78 29.30 11.52
N GLY A 835 -27.50 28.74 12.49
CA GLY A 835 -27.17 27.47 13.14
C GLY A 835 -28.04 27.20 14.36
N PHE A 836 -27.80 26.08 15.04
CA PHE A 836 -28.49 25.68 16.28
C PHE A 836 -27.46 25.49 17.41
N LEU A 837 -27.76 25.96 18.63
CA LEU A 837 -26.90 25.85 19.81
C LEU A 837 -27.57 25.04 20.92
N ARG A 838 -26.88 24.07 21.54
CA ARG A 838 -27.36 23.37 22.74
C ARG A 838 -27.17 24.21 24.02
N GLY A 839 -28.02 24.03 25.04
CA GLY A 839 -27.81 24.52 26.40
C GLY A 839 -28.01 23.43 27.45
N ASP A 840 -27.58 23.64 28.69
CA ASP A 840 -27.86 22.73 29.81
C ASP A 840 -28.87 23.34 30.78
N ARG A 841 -29.76 22.52 31.37
CA ARG A 841 -30.61 22.94 32.49
C ARG A 841 -30.03 22.52 33.85
N VAL A 842 -29.53 23.54 34.55
CA VAL A 842 -29.71 23.84 35.99
C VAL A 842 -29.37 22.74 37.01
N GLY A 843 -28.20 22.87 37.64
CA GLY A 843 -27.89 22.14 38.88
C GLY A 843 -26.52 22.29 39.54
N GLY A 844 -25.62 23.16 39.06
CA GLY A 844 -24.30 23.40 39.67
C GLY A 844 -23.57 24.51 38.93
N LEU A 845 -22.74 25.30 39.63
CA LEU A 845 -21.93 26.37 39.03
C LEU A 845 -20.99 25.79 37.94
N PRO A 846 -20.69 26.57 36.88
CA PRO A 846 -19.98 26.05 35.70
C PRO A 846 -18.50 25.83 36.01
N GLU A 847 -17.99 24.63 35.71
CA GLU A 847 -16.59 24.43 35.36
C GLU A 847 -16.42 24.61 33.83
N PRO A 848 -15.24 25.06 33.36
CA PRO A 848 -15.09 25.73 32.07
C PRO A 848 -15.04 24.73 30.92
N GLY A 849 -16.20 24.46 30.33
CA GLY A 849 -16.39 23.85 29.01
C GLY A 849 -17.26 24.80 28.18
N LEU A 850 -16.72 25.97 27.87
CA LEU A 850 -17.30 26.88 26.89
C LEU A 850 -16.79 26.38 25.53
N GLU A 851 -17.41 25.31 25.02
CA GLU A 851 -17.20 24.87 23.66
C GLU A 851 -17.73 25.95 22.72
N ALA A 852 -16.84 26.78 22.21
CA ALA A 852 -16.92 27.06 20.79
C ALA A 852 -16.48 25.78 20.08
N LEU A 853 -17.38 24.80 20.00
CA LEU A 853 -17.30 23.83 18.93
C LEU A 853 -17.56 24.65 17.67
N VAL A 854 -16.49 24.95 16.94
CA VAL A 854 -16.60 24.89 15.49
C VAL A 854 -16.89 23.41 15.19
N SER A 855 -18.14 23.02 15.39
CA SER A 855 -18.66 21.90 14.65
C SER A 855 -18.97 22.47 13.28
N ARG A 856 -18.25 21.98 12.29
CA ARG A 856 -18.94 21.06 11.40
C ARG A 856 -18.23 19.72 11.42
N GLY A 857 -18.46 18.98 12.50
CA GLY A 857 -18.04 17.61 12.62
C GLY A 857 -18.55 16.78 11.45
N VAL A 858 -17.59 16.44 10.59
CA VAL A 858 -17.35 15.17 9.88
C VAL A 858 -18.49 14.57 9.04
N PRO A 859 -18.25 14.33 7.74
CA PRO A 859 -18.68 13.09 7.08
C PRO A 859 -17.53 12.08 7.08
N GLY A 860 -17.78 10.93 7.70
CA GLY A 860 -17.22 9.69 7.21
C GLY A 860 -17.81 9.40 5.84
N GLY A 861 -16.93 9.19 4.87
CA GLY A 861 -17.11 8.28 3.73
C GLY A 861 -17.89 8.78 2.51
N LEU A 862 -17.19 9.05 1.40
CA LEU A 862 -16.92 8.05 0.34
C LEU A 862 -16.46 8.73 -0.98
N ASN A 863 -15.16 8.66 -1.25
CA ASN A 863 -14.57 8.10 -2.48
C ASN A 863 -13.05 8.12 -2.42
#